data_AF-A0A847WRE3-F1
#
_entry.id   AF-A0A847WRE3-F1
#
_cell.length_a   1.000
_cell.length_b   1.000
_cell.length_c   1.000
_cell.angle_alpha   90.00
_cell.angle_beta   90.00
_cell.angle_gamma   90.00
#
_symmetry.space_group_name_H-M   'P 1'
#
loop_
_entity.id
_entity.type
_entity.pdbx_description
1 polymer ?
#
loop_
_entity_poly.entity_id
_entity_poly.type
_entity_poly.pdbx_seq_one_letter_code
_entity_poly.pdbx_strand_id
1 'polypeptide(L)'
;YRSYTGEAADFERIAENILEDHYYAKDFEINGEAYYYVTISGEDIQSNTVKADGLLDSDGDELTDTMEYLIGTDPFNPDTDGDGLTDYEEIYLTFTDPLIYDTNGSGISDGEEDFDGDGLNNIQELLYGTDPYNDDTDEDGLTDYDEIFVYYTDPLSTDTDADGLSDILEIEYDMDPNNPDTLNDGILDGDRIFTVTKYSKHSNEDDSVKPKLEIELEGKQIESLTITKVDEKDIFLNDKIPGYLGNAFDFEVEGEFSSATLTYEFDQQLLNDPNFIPAIYYWDETEQFLFEIPDQTIEGNTVSAPVSHFSSYMVIAKNSYDEELFRFEVLPPTDEEMQSVNYDLALVLDKSSSISRRNYDLMKNLTGNLVQSLDDEDRISVFTFDSVVRRHSGFETKDVVTSIISGLPNPSGLTAIYSAIDMANQEFVTHSSDDATKVMIVLTDGFDNRSAVSSSSVAQTAIDNDIVIYTVGVGSVNVNDLTNIAESTGGAYYSASNFSDLEGIFDKLQVDIDLYRDSDSDGISDYHEKKIAAGELKLGTGAPMMHFDKLNHLNPDSDGDGLLDGQEMKIKSQTVQGKEVFYSYLYSNPSMEDSDSDGLLDNEDPTPLIEHDHRFERIFDPNFRPVNSDIASLQANSDHVYNTEKAGFNDYWIHGKTSATITGGYIASMRQSASALSHFLKNTGDLYTIDAKKLINQSSNAEDHLYKNLNDMLSASEAMVMDG
;
A
#
# COMPACT_ATOMS: atom_id res chain seq x y z
N TYR A 1 54.39 -26.67 -11.66
CA TYR A 1 53.82 -27.73 -12.52
C TYR A 1 53.41 -28.94 -11.68
N ARG A 2 52.27 -28.86 -10.99
CA ARG A 2 51.07 -29.68 -11.25
C ARG A 2 49.88 -29.16 -10.42
N SER A 3 48.69 -29.36 -11.00
CA SER A 3 47.29 -29.23 -10.59
C SER A 3 46.90 -29.28 -9.11
N TYR A 4 45.93 -28.44 -8.73
CA TYR A 4 45.00 -28.65 -7.62
C TYR A 4 43.56 -28.43 -8.11
N THR A 5 42.61 -29.20 -7.58
CA THR A 5 41.16 -29.05 -7.79
C THR A 5 40.51 -28.94 -6.42
N GLY A 6 40.08 -27.74 -6.04
CA GLY A 6 39.38 -27.37 -4.81
C GLY A 6 38.81 -25.95 -4.98
N GLU A 7 37.76 -25.61 -4.26
CA GLU A 7 37.03 -24.34 -4.43
C GLU A 7 37.88 -23.14 -3.98
N ALA A 8 37.79 -22.03 -4.71
CA ALA A 8 38.65 -20.86 -4.53
C ALA A 8 38.29 -19.99 -3.31
N ALA A 9 37.12 -20.24 -2.67
CA ALA A 9 36.59 -19.42 -1.59
C ALA A 9 37.32 -19.59 -0.25
N ASP A 10 37.87 -20.78 0.03
CA ASP A 10 38.53 -21.08 1.31
C ASP A 10 39.87 -20.32 1.51
N PHE A 11 40.50 -19.88 0.42
CA PHE A 11 41.81 -19.22 0.46
C PHE A 11 41.75 -17.70 0.63
N GLU A 12 40.66 -17.03 0.19
CA GLU A 12 40.55 -15.56 0.30
C GLU A 12 40.19 -15.11 1.72
N ARG A 13 39.43 -15.91 2.49
CA ARG A 13 39.00 -15.56 3.85
C ARG A 13 40.11 -15.65 4.91
N ILE A 14 41.02 -16.62 4.77
CA ILE A 14 42.20 -16.79 5.66
C ILE A 14 43.19 -15.62 5.50
N ALA A 15 43.28 -15.03 4.30
CA ALA A 15 44.22 -13.96 4.00
C ALA A 15 43.83 -12.60 4.61
N GLU A 16 42.54 -12.36 4.90
CA GLU A 16 42.07 -11.06 5.41
C GLU A 16 42.22 -10.90 6.93
N ASN A 17 42.26 -11.99 7.71
CA ASN A 17 42.25 -11.88 9.17
C ASN A 17 43.60 -12.12 9.88
N ILE A 18 44.67 -12.56 9.20
CA ILE A 18 45.93 -12.92 9.90
C ILE A 18 47.17 -12.09 9.47
N LEU A 19 47.21 -11.40 8.32
CA LEU A 19 48.48 -10.79 7.86
C LEU A 19 48.31 -9.43 7.15
N GLU A 20 48.58 -8.34 7.88
CA GLU A 20 48.96 -7.07 7.27
C GLU A 20 50.31 -7.25 6.52
N ASP A 21 50.29 -6.93 5.22
CA ASP A 21 51.42 -6.74 4.30
C ASP A 21 51.90 -7.92 3.40
N HIS A 22 51.51 -7.78 2.13
CA HIS A 22 52.24 -8.11 0.90
C HIS A 22 52.15 -9.54 0.33
N TYR A 23 51.06 -9.82 -0.40
CA TYR A 23 51.03 -10.87 -1.43
C TYR A 23 50.47 -10.35 -2.76
N TYR A 24 51.02 -10.87 -3.86
CA TYR A 24 50.49 -10.71 -5.23
C TYR A 24 50.23 -12.10 -5.80
N ALA A 25 48.96 -12.48 -5.93
CA ALA A 25 48.54 -13.61 -6.75
C ALA A 25 48.37 -13.15 -8.21
N LYS A 26 48.75 -14.00 -9.18
CA LYS A 26 48.47 -13.73 -10.60
C LYS A 26 48.24 -15.03 -11.36
N ASP A 27 47.09 -15.10 -12.01
CA ASP A 27 46.61 -16.29 -12.70
C ASP A 27 47.30 -16.52 -14.04
N PHE A 28 47.53 -17.79 -14.36
CA PHE A 28 47.68 -18.22 -15.74
C PHE A 28 47.35 -19.70 -15.94
N GLU A 29 46.81 -20.00 -17.11
CA GLU A 29 46.26 -21.30 -17.48
C GLU A 29 47.21 -22.04 -18.43
N ILE A 30 47.50 -23.32 -18.16
CA ILE A 30 48.26 -24.18 -19.08
C ILE A 30 47.54 -25.51 -19.23
N ASN A 31 47.04 -25.78 -20.44
CA ASN A 31 46.28 -26.99 -20.79
C ASN A 31 44.99 -27.21 -19.97
N GLY A 32 44.31 -26.14 -19.55
CA GLY A 32 43.00 -26.23 -18.89
C GLY A 32 43.03 -26.47 -17.37
N GLU A 33 44.16 -26.25 -16.71
CA GLU A 33 44.26 -26.26 -15.24
C GLU A 33 44.88 -24.94 -14.73
N ALA A 34 44.36 -24.42 -13.61
CA ALA A 34 44.81 -23.20 -12.93
C ALA A 34 46.03 -23.48 -12.02
N TYR A 35 46.93 -22.51 -11.90
CA TYR A 35 48.16 -22.60 -11.10
C TYR A 35 48.36 -21.33 -10.26
N TYR A 36 48.73 -21.48 -8.99
CA TYR A 36 49.12 -20.38 -8.09
C TYR A 36 50.64 -20.37 -7.84
N TYR A 37 51.22 -19.17 -7.70
CA TYR A 37 52.60 -18.98 -7.22
C TYR A 37 52.57 -18.07 -6.00
N VAL A 38 53.09 -18.54 -4.87
CA VAL A 38 53.46 -17.67 -3.75
C VAL A 38 54.99 -17.51 -3.79
N THR A 39 55.46 -16.27 -3.85
CA THR A 39 56.89 -15.98 -3.79
C THR A 39 57.22 -15.50 -2.38
N ILE A 40 57.84 -16.36 -1.57
CA ILE A 40 58.39 -15.96 -0.27
C ILE A 40 59.80 -15.40 -0.54
N SER A 41 60.02 -14.10 -0.31
CA SER A 41 61.36 -13.51 -0.41
C SER A 41 62.16 -13.77 0.85
N GLY A 42 62.97 -14.84 0.87
CA GLY A 42 63.93 -15.08 1.95
C GLY A 42 64.59 -16.46 1.90
N GLU A 43 65.71 -16.55 1.18
CA GLU A 43 66.77 -17.58 1.20
C GLU A 43 66.44 -19.08 1.32
N ASP A 44 66.75 -19.80 0.22
CA ASP A 44 67.28 -21.17 0.12
C ASP A 44 66.64 -22.31 0.94
N ILE A 45 65.67 -23.02 0.34
CA ILE A 45 65.46 -24.45 0.66
C ILE A 45 65.47 -25.27 -0.63
N GLN A 46 66.45 -26.19 -0.70
CA GLN A 46 66.62 -27.17 -1.77
C GLN A 46 65.43 -28.15 -1.79
N SER A 47 64.91 -28.36 -3.00
CA SER A 47 63.90 -29.35 -3.32
C SER A 47 64.23 -30.74 -2.76
N ASN A 48 63.47 -31.19 -1.76
CA ASN A 48 63.21 -32.60 -1.55
C ASN A 48 61.72 -32.83 -1.75
N THR A 49 61.43 -33.72 -2.69
CA THR A 49 60.12 -34.20 -3.12
C THR A 49 59.22 -34.57 -1.92
N VAL A 50 58.16 -33.82 -1.66
CA VAL A 50 57.01 -34.27 -0.85
C VAL A 50 55.91 -34.70 -1.83
N LYS A 51 55.37 -35.90 -1.60
CA LYS A 51 54.28 -36.50 -2.38
C LYS A 51 52.96 -36.07 -1.74
N ALA A 52 52.03 -35.57 -2.55
CA ALA A 52 50.57 -35.64 -2.39
C ALA A 52 50.06 -35.71 -0.92
N ASP A 53 49.92 -34.55 -0.27
CA ASP A 53 49.36 -34.48 1.10
C ASP A 53 48.53 -33.21 1.42
N GLY A 54 48.18 -32.32 0.49
CA GLY A 54 47.35 -31.14 0.87
C GLY A 54 45.85 -31.45 1.06
N LEU A 55 45.54 -32.69 1.43
CA LEU A 55 44.28 -33.21 2.00
C LEU A 55 44.62 -34.17 3.16
N LEU A 56 45.89 -34.23 3.54
CA LEU A 56 46.33 -34.95 4.72
C LEU A 56 45.94 -34.06 5.89
N ASP A 57 45.22 -34.68 6.79
CA ASP A 57 44.77 -34.20 8.07
C ASP A 57 45.28 -35.30 9.02
N SER A 58 46.42 -35.02 9.63
CA SER A 58 47.27 -36.02 10.27
C SER A 58 46.82 -36.37 11.69
N ASP A 59 46.09 -35.49 12.37
CA ASP A 59 45.46 -35.70 13.67
C ASP A 59 43.94 -35.85 13.61
N GLY A 60 43.31 -35.50 12.49
CA GLY A 60 41.90 -35.78 12.20
C GLY A 60 40.94 -34.73 12.75
N ASP A 61 41.37 -33.48 12.86
CA ASP A 61 40.57 -32.37 13.41
C ASP A 61 39.81 -31.58 12.35
N GLU A 62 39.90 -31.98 11.08
CA GLU A 62 39.33 -31.33 9.90
C GLU A 62 40.13 -30.13 9.33
N LEU A 63 41.23 -29.72 9.97
CA LEU A 63 42.27 -28.93 9.32
C LEU A 63 43.24 -29.84 8.55
N THR A 64 43.73 -29.33 7.42
CA THR A 64 44.82 -30.04 6.71
C THR A 64 46.17 -29.66 7.29
N ASP A 65 47.16 -30.55 7.26
CA ASP A 65 48.54 -30.29 7.69
C ASP A 65 49.13 -29.02 7.04
N THR A 66 48.64 -28.68 5.83
CA THR A 66 49.04 -27.46 5.10
C THR A 66 48.42 -26.19 5.69
N MET A 67 47.15 -26.25 6.12
CA MET A 67 46.46 -25.16 6.81
C MET A 67 47.08 -24.92 8.18
N GLU A 68 47.31 -25.98 8.95
CA GLU A 68 47.92 -25.92 10.28
C GLU A 68 49.32 -25.29 10.23
N TYR A 69 50.13 -25.69 9.25
CA TYR A 69 51.43 -25.03 9.03
C TYR A 69 51.33 -23.53 8.70
N LEU A 70 50.23 -23.10 8.06
CA LEU A 70 50.02 -21.70 7.68
C LEU A 70 49.60 -20.84 8.87
N ILE A 71 48.74 -21.37 9.75
CA ILE A 71 48.22 -20.66 10.92
C ILE A 71 49.12 -20.82 12.16
N GLY A 72 50.01 -21.82 12.16
CA GLY A 72 51.03 -22.02 13.19
C GLY A 72 50.70 -23.08 14.24
N THR A 73 49.63 -23.87 14.03
CA THR A 73 49.23 -24.99 14.87
C THR A 73 50.09 -26.26 14.60
N ASP A 74 49.97 -27.31 15.42
CA ASP A 74 50.77 -28.54 15.30
C ASP A 74 50.01 -29.64 14.52
N PRO A 75 50.44 -30.00 13.28
CA PRO A 75 49.77 -30.99 12.40
C PRO A 75 49.58 -32.42 12.91
N PHE A 76 49.89 -32.69 14.17
CA PHE A 76 49.76 -34.00 14.78
C PHE A 76 49.11 -33.91 16.16
N ASN A 77 48.55 -32.76 16.50
CA ASN A 77 47.89 -32.48 17.75
C ASN A 77 46.63 -31.63 17.47
N PRO A 78 45.44 -32.23 17.54
CA PRO A 78 44.20 -31.61 17.08
C PRO A 78 43.74 -30.43 17.94
N ASP A 79 44.42 -30.13 19.04
CA ASP A 79 44.13 -29.09 20.05
C ASP A 79 45.49 -28.54 20.49
N THR A 80 45.99 -27.53 19.77
CA THR A 80 47.39 -27.09 19.84
C THR A 80 47.75 -26.49 21.19
N ASP A 81 46.84 -25.75 21.82
CA ASP A 81 47.09 -25.06 23.08
C ASP A 81 46.58 -25.82 24.33
N GLY A 82 45.79 -26.88 24.11
CA GLY A 82 45.36 -27.84 25.12
C GLY A 82 44.17 -27.37 25.94
N ASP A 83 43.32 -26.51 25.38
CA ASP A 83 42.20 -25.87 26.06
C ASP A 83 40.89 -26.68 26.02
N GLY A 84 40.83 -27.65 25.10
CA GLY A 84 39.74 -28.60 24.93
C GLY A 84 38.92 -28.42 23.66
N LEU A 85 39.13 -27.34 22.90
CA LEU A 85 38.63 -27.15 21.54
C LEU A 85 39.67 -27.63 20.53
N THR A 86 39.23 -28.10 19.37
CA THR A 86 40.17 -28.39 18.27
C THR A 86 40.59 -27.13 17.54
N ASP A 87 41.77 -27.16 16.90
CA ASP A 87 42.25 -26.03 16.11
C ASP A 87 41.23 -25.63 15.02
N TYR A 88 40.50 -26.62 14.46
CA TYR A 88 39.36 -26.38 13.58
C TYR A 88 38.18 -25.67 14.26
N GLU A 89 37.74 -26.18 15.41
CA GLU A 89 36.59 -25.64 16.16
C GLU A 89 36.84 -24.18 16.54
N GLU A 90 38.06 -23.86 16.96
CA GLU A 90 38.47 -22.51 17.31
C GLU A 90 38.41 -21.54 16.14
N ILE A 91 38.83 -21.98 14.94
CA ILE A 91 38.86 -21.10 13.77
C ILE A 91 37.48 -20.90 13.16
N TYR A 92 36.65 -21.95 13.17
CA TYR A 92 35.43 -21.99 12.37
C TYR A 92 34.14 -21.90 13.17
N LEU A 93 34.14 -22.25 14.45
CA LEU A 93 32.94 -22.30 15.28
C LEU A 93 32.99 -21.27 16.40
N THR A 94 34.04 -21.26 17.22
CA THR A 94 34.15 -20.35 18.38
C THR A 94 34.91 -19.06 18.08
N PHE A 95 35.64 -18.97 16.97
CA PHE A 95 36.45 -17.80 16.56
C PHE A 95 37.52 -17.37 17.59
N THR A 96 38.12 -18.32 18.29
CA THR A 96 39.22 -18.13 19.26
C THR A 96 40.59 -18.34 18.60
N ASP A 97 41.68 -18.03 19.30
CA ASP A 97 43.05 -18.19 18.79
C ASP A 97 43.61 -19.56 19.20
N PRO A 98 43.80 -20.52 18.26
CA PRO A 98 44.20 -21.90 18.57
C PRO A 98 45.64 -22.06 19.11
N LEU A 99 46.32 -20.94 19.32
CA LEU A 99 47.65 -20.89 19.93
C LEU A 99 47.62 -20.34 21.36
N ILE A 100 46.45 -19.96 21.88
CA ILE A 100 46.28 -19.26 23.15
C ILE A 100 45.11 -19.85 23.95
N TYR A 101 45.47 -20.69 24.93
CA TYR A 101 44.57 -21.37 25.87
C TYR A 101 43.42 -20.53 26.50
N ASP A 102 43.54 -19.21 26.50
CA ASP A 102 42.57 -18.24 27.03
C ASP A 102 42.78 -16.96 26.21
N THR A 103 42.09 -16.87 25.07
CA THR A 103 42.29 -15.82 24.05
C THR A 103 42.04 -14.43 24.62
N ASN A 104 41.04 -14.29 25.48
CA ASN A 104 40.59 -13.00 26.01
C ASN A 104 41.23 -12.63 27.38
N GLY A 105 41.88 -13.57 28.05
CA GLY A 105 42.55 -13.40 29.34
C GLY A 105 41.61 -13.38 30.54
N SER A 106 40.43 -14.01 30.47
CA SER A 106 39.42 -14.04 31.55
C SER A 106 39.88 -14.89 32.74
N GLY A 107 40.79 -15.84 32.50
CA GLY A 107 41.22 -16.86 33.44
C GLY A 107 40.41 -18.16 33.38
N ILE A 108 39.56 -18.33 32.38
CA ILE A 108 38.86 -19.55 31.96
C ILE A 108 39.41 -19.92 30.57
N SER A 109 39.54 -21.20 30.21
CA SER A 109 39.95 -21.55 28.85
C SER A 109 38.85 -21.29 27.85
N ASP A 110 39.19 -21.04 26.58
CA ASP A 110 38.18 -20.76 25.56
C ASP A 110 37.17 -21.91 25.45
N GLY A 111 37.59 -23.17 25.58
CA GLY A 111 36.67 -24.32 25.65
C GLY A 111 35.79 -24.42 26.91
N GLU A 112 36.22 -23.84 28.04
CA GLU A 112 35.43 -23.79 29.28
C GLU A 112 34.61 -22.49 29.43
N GLU A 113 34.74 -21.54 28.49
CA GLU A 113 33.93 -20.33 28.46
C GLU A 113 32.48 -20.60 28.01
N ASP A 114 31.60 -19.71 28.44
CA ASP A 114 30.15 -19.71 28.20
C ASP A 114 29.86 -18.34 27.57
N PHE A 115 29.82 -18.32 26.24
CA PHE A 115 29.90 -17.10 25.44
C PHE A 115 28.56 -16.35 25.39
N ASP A 116 27.44 -17.06 25.38
CA ASP A 116 26.09 -16.50 25.38
C ASP A 116 25.46 -16.41 26.79
N GLY A 117 25.97 -17.18 27.77
CA GLY A 117 25.55 -17.15 29.16
C GLY A 117 24.37 -18.07 29.49
N ASP A 118 24.06 -19.07 28.67
CA ASP A 118 22.93 -19.99 28.87
C ASP A 118 23.24 -21.06 29.94
N GLY A 119 24.52 -21.31 30.22
CA GLY A 119 25.03 -22.27 31.21
C GLY A 119 25.64 -23.54 30.64
N LEU A 120 25.68 -23.70 29.32
CA LEU A 120 26.59 -24.57 28.60
C LEU A 120 27.94 -23.85 28.44
N ASN A 121 29.00 -24.61 28.20
CA ASN A 121 30.27 -24.04 27.77
C ASN A 121 30.53 -24.45 26.32
N ASN A 122 31.45 -23.77 25.66
CA ASN A 122 31.76 -23.99 24.24
C ASN A 122 31.98 -25.48 23.91
N ILE A 123 32.68 -26.24 24.77
CA ILE A 123 32.86 -27.70 24.57
C ILE A 123 31.52 -28.47 24.65
N GLN A 124 30.63 -28.10 25.58
CA GLN A 124 29.31 -28.71 25.70
C GLN A 124 28.44 -28.35 24.49
N GLU A 125 28.45 -27.11 24.02
CA GLU A 125 27.64 -26.68 22.88
C GLU A 125 28.04 -27.42 21.62
N LEU A 126 29.35 -27.51 21.34
CA LEU A 126 29.86 -28.30 20.23
C LEU A 126 29.52 -29.79 20.36
N LEU A 127 29.46 -30.32 21.59
CA LEU A 127 29.05 -31.71 21.84
C LEU A 127 27.55 -31.94 21.54
N TYR A 128 26.70 -30.96 21.80
CA TYR A 128 25.26 -31.02 21.57
C TYR A 128 24.86 -30.51 20.17
N GLY A 129 25.78 -29.86 19.46
CA GLY A 129 25.57 -29.30 18.13
C GLY A 129 24.89 -27.93 18.13
N THR A 130 24.85 -27.26 19.29
CA THR A 130 24.27 -25.93 19.47
C THR A 130 25.28 -24.83 19.13
N ASP A 131 24.84 -23.58 18.98
CA ASP A 131 25.68 -22.44 18.56
C ASP A 131 26.28 -21.72 19.77
N PRO A 132 27.62 -21.71 19.95
CA PRO A 132 28.32 -21.02 21.05
C PRO A 132 27.97 -19.56 21.30
N TYR A 133 27.29 -18.90 20.37
CA TYR A 133 26.96 -17.48 20.46
C TYR A 133 25.44 -17.22 20.55
N ASN A 134 24.63 -18.25 20.71
CA ASN A 134 23.18 -18.15 20.72
C ASN A 134 22.58 -19.06 21.79
N ASP A 135 22.00 -18.44 22.84
CA ASP A 135 21.50 -19.14 24.03
C ASP A 135 20.28 -20.03 23.76
N ASP A 136 19.67 -19.89 22.59
CA ASP A 136 18.47 -20.59 22.09
C ASP A 136 18.69 -20.90 20.60
N THR A 137 19.30 -22.05 20.30
CA THR A 137 19.81 -22.35 18.95
C THR A 137 18.72 -22.45 17.89
N ASP A 138 17.53 -22.93 18.23
CA ASP A 138 16.42 -23.10 17.29
C ASP A 138 15.37 -21.98 17.32
N GLU A 139 15.53 -21.02 18.23
CA GLU A 139 14.74 -19.80 18.40
C GLU A 139 13.28 -20.05 18.84
N ASP A 140 13.02 -21.12 19.60
CA ASP A 140 11.68 -21.42 20.14
C ASP A 140 11.40 -20.68 21.47
N GLY A 141 12.43 -20.22 22.17
CA GLY A 141 12.35 -19.51 23.45
C GLY A 141 12.76 -20.32 24.68
N LEU A 142 13.20 -21.57 24.52
CA LEU A 142 13.93 -22.35 25.52
C LEU A 142 15.43 -22.20 25.29
N THR A 143 16.20 -22.09 26.38
CA THR A 143 17.67 -22.10 26.22
C THR A 143 18.17 -23.52 25.98
N ASP A 144 19.24 -23.68 25.21
CA ASP A 144 19.84 -24.99 24.91
C ASP A 144 20.11 -25.80 26.19
N TYR A 145 20.61 -25.15 27.25
CA TYR A 145 20.79 -25.77 28.56
C TYR A 145 19.49 -26.36 29.14
N ASP A 146 18.39 -25.60 29.10
CA ASP A 146 17.09 -26.00 29.66
C ASP A 146 16.50 -27.16 28.86
N GLU A 147 16.63 -27.13 27.54
CA GLU A 147 16.20 -28.20 26.67
C GLU A 147 16.95 -29.50 26.97
N ILE A 148 18.28 -29.46 27.07
CA ILE A 148 19.10 -30.66 27.30
C ILE A 148 18.92 -31.22 28.71
N PHE A 149 18.87 -30.36 29.73
CA PHE A 149 19.00 -30.79 31.13
C PHE A 149 17.72 -30.68 31.97
N VAL A 150 16.76 -29.85 31.55
CA VAL A 150 15.50 -29.61 32.29
C VAL A 150 14.34 -30.33 31.62
N TYR A 151 14.10 -30.06 30.33
CA TYR A 151 12.94 -30.53 29.59
C TYR A 151 13.21 -31.81 28.77
N TYR A 152 14.48 -32.11 28.48
CA TYR A 152 14.92 -33.23 27.66
C TYR A 152 14.37 -33.20 26.23
N THR A 153 14.31 -32.02 25.65
CA THR A 153 13.94 -31.74 24.24
C THR A 153 15.18 -31.73 23.34
N ASP A 154 14.98 -31.61 22.02
CA ASP A 154 16.05 -31.50 21.03
C ASP A 154 16.33 -30.02 20.72
N PRO A 155 17.47 -29.44 21.17
CA PRO A 155 17.76 -28.00 21.06
C PRO A 155 17.99 -27.47 19.63
N LEU A 156 17.75 -28.33 18.63
CA LEU A 156 17.87 -28.03 17.21
C LEU A 156 16.51 -28.13 16.51
N SER A 157 15.42 -28.27 17.26
CA SER A 157 14.08 -28.54 16.77
C SER A 157 13.01 -27.92 17.67
N THR A 158 12.46 -26.80 17.20
CA THR A 158 11.40 -26.02 17.87
C THR A 158 10.14 -26.80 18.28
N ASP A 159 9.99 -28.03 17.80
CA ASP A 159 8.90 -28.97 18.07
C ASP A 159 9.52 -30.38 18.05
N THR A 160 9.92 -30.87 19.23
CA THR A 160 10.72 -32.10 19.40
C THR A 160 9.98 -33.34 18.91
N ASP A 161 8.66 -33.39 19.08
CA ASP A 161 7.84 -34.57 18.74
C ASP A 161 7.06 -34.46 17.41
N ALA A 162 7.15 -33.31 16.77
CA ALA A 162 6.66 -32.97 15.44
C ALA A 162 5.13 -33.05 15.30
N ASP A 163 4.39 -32.62 16.33
CA ASP A 163 2.93 -32.62 16.34
C ASP A 163 2.31 -31.27 15.93
N GLY A 164 3.14 -30.23 15.85
CA GLY A 164 2.80 -28.88 15.44
C GLY A 164 2.64 -27.89 16.60
N LEU A 165 2.82 -28.28 17.86
CA LEU A 165 2.98 -27.36 19.00
C LEU A 165 4.47 -27.28 19.38
N SER A 166 5.00 -26.08 19.60
CA SER A 166 6.40 -25.93 19.99
C SER A 166 6.64 -26.33 21.45
N ASP A 167 7.88 -26.73 21.75
CA ASP A 167 8.25 -27.26 23.06
C ASP A 167 7.96 -26.24 24.18
N ILE A 168 8.28 -24.95 23.93
CA ILE A 168 7.94 -23.86 24.86
C ILE A 168 6.43 -23.76 25.14
N LEU A 169 5.59 -23.93 24.11
CA LEU A 169 4.14 -23.80 24.23
C LEU A 169 3.54 -25.01 24.93
N GLU A 170 4.08 -26.19 24.67
CA GLU A 170 3.70 -27.40 25.40
C GLU A 170 3.94 -27.23 26.89
N ILE A 171 5.10 -26.72 27.29
CA ILE A 171 5.41 -26.41 28.69
C ILE A 171 4.44 -25.37 29.25
N GLU A 172 4.13 -24.29 28.52
CA GLU A 172 3.18 -23.25 28.94
C GLU A 172 1.77 -23.83 29.17
N TYR A 173 1.35 -24.78 28.33
CA TYR A 173 0.01 -25.39 28.37
C TYR A 173 -0.07 -26.71 29.14
N ASP A 174 0.95 -27.04 29.95
CA ASP A 174 1.04 -28.28 30.74
C ASP A 174 0.96 -29.57 29.88
N MET A 175 1.47 -29.54 28.64
CA MET A 175 1.69 -30.68 27.75
C MET A 175 3.12 -31.25 27.89
N ASP A 176 3.38 -32.42 27.32
CA ASP A 176 4.67 -33.12 27.38
C ASP A 176 5.40 -33.01 26.03
N PRO A 177 6.48 -32.20 25.90
CA PRO A 177 7.12 -31.89 24.62
C PRO A 177 7.84 -33.05 23.92
N ASN A 178 7.77 -34.24 24.52
CA ASN A 178 8.32 -35.46 23.97
C ASN A 178 7.22 -36.48 23.60
N ASN A 179 5.96 -36.07 23.60
CA ASN A 179 4.83 -36.94 23.36
C ASN A 179 3.67 -36.25 22.60
N PRO A 180 3.46 -36.60 21.30
CA PRO A 180 2.61 -35.84 20.39
C PRO A 180 1.10 -36.00 20.65
N ASP A 181 0.72 -36.65 21.76
CA ASP A 181 -0.65 -36.79 22.27
C ASP A 181 -0.55 -37.01 23.79
N THR A 182 -0.28 -35.94 24.53
CA THR A 182 -0.12 -35.94 26.00
C THR A 182 -1.29 -36.63 26.69
N LEU A 183 -2.51 -36.37 26.25
CA LEU A 183 -3.72 -36.90 26.89
C LEU A 183 -4.11 -38.31 26.43
N ASN A 184 -3.43 -38.86 25.41
CA ASN A 184 -3.69 -40.17 24.82
C ASN A 184 -5.15 -40.35 24.40
N ASP A 185 -5.76 -39.30 23.86
CA ASP A 185 -7.16 -39.28 23.43
C ASP A 185 -7.34 -39.34 21.89
N GLY A 186 -6.22 -39.36 21.16
CA GLY A 186 -6.16 -39.45 19.70
C GLY A 186 -6.24 -38.10 18.98
N ILE A 187 -6.10 -36.99 19.71
CA ILE A 187 -5.93 -35.64 19.17
C ILE A 187 -4.49 -35.23 19.47
N LEU A 188 -3.74 -34.81 18.46
CA LEU A 188 -2.38 -34.29 18.66
C LEU A 188 -2.43 -32.98 19.43
N ASP A 189 -1.43 -32.66 20.23
CA ASP A 189 -1.42 -31.46 21.06
C ASP A 189 -1.40 -30.18 20.18
N GLY A 190 -0.68 -30.18 19.05
CA GLY A 190 -0.77 -29.16 17.99
C GLY A 190 -2.15 -28.98 17.35
N ASP A 191 -3.04 -29.98 17.39
CA ASP A 191 -4.43 -29.91 16.89
C ASP A 191 -5.44 -29.53 18.00
N ARG A 192 -4.99 -29.31 19.24
CA ARG A 192 -5.88 -28.91 20.34
C ARG A 192 -6.17 -27.43 20.32
N ILE A 193 -7.35 -27.07 20.79
CA ILE A 193 -7.79 -25.68 20.90
C ILE A 193 -7.37 -25.10 22.26
N PHE A 194 -6.61 -24.01 22.22
CA PHE A 194 -6.16 -23.26 23.40
C PHE A 194 -6.75 -21.85 23.41
N THR A 195 -6.98 -21.30 24.60
CA THR A 195 -7.32 -19.88 24.77
C THR A 195 -6.03 -19.08 24.88
N VAL A 196 -5.71 -18.35 23.83
CA VAL A 196 -4.50 -17.51 23.74
C VAL A 196 -4.86 -16.08 24.13
N THR A 197 -4.04 -15.49 24.98
CA THR A 197 -4.07 -14.04 25.24
C THR A 197 -2.79 -13.42 24.73
N LYS A 198 -2.88 -12.60 23.68
CA LYS A 198 -1.75 -11.90 23.08
C LYS A 198 -1.83 -10.41 23.36
N TYR A 199 -0.69 -9.82 23.70
CA TYR A 199 -0.49 -8.38 23.80
C TYR A 199 0.45 -7.93 22.67
N SER A 200 0.37 -6.68 22.24
CA SER A 200 1.37 -6.16 21.30
C SER A 200 2.75 -6.15 21.96
N LYS A 201 3.69 -6.96 21.43
CA LYS A 201 5.10 -7.03 21.86
C LYS A 201 5.83 -5.67 21.76
N HIS A 202 5.25 -4.71 21.04
CA HIS A 202 5.81 -3.39 20.75
C HIS A 202 4.99 -2.23 21.33
N SER A 203 4.04 -2.51 22.21
CA SER A 203 3.41 -1.42 22.97
C SER A 203 4.43 -0.86 23.97
N ASN A 204 5.17 0.17 23.54
CA ASN A 204 6.03 0.92 24.45
C ASN A 204 5.16 1.42 25.62
N GLU A 205 5.74 1.65 26.80
CA GLU A 205 4.98 2.27 27.92
C GLU A 205 4.28 3.58 27.48
N ASP A 206 4.83 4.23 26.45
CA ASP A 206 4.41 5.51 25.86
C ASP A 206 3.29 5.41 24.80
N ASP A 207 2.90 4.22 24.32
CA ASP A 207 1.80 4.14 23.34
C ASP A 207 0.46 4.53 23.99
N SER A 208 -0.25 5.46 23.34
CA SER A 208 -1.52 6.04 23.84
C SER A 208 -2.65 5.01 23.97
N VAL A 209 -2.57 3.91 23.23
CA VAL A 209 -3.53 2.81 23.23
C VAL A 209 -2.81 1.48 23.21
N LYS A 210 -3.35 0.47 23.90
CA LYS A 210 -2.71 -0.85 24.06
C LYS A 210 -3.68 -1.95 23.67
N PRO A 211 -3.46 -2.66 22.55
CA PRO A 211 -4.31 -3.77 22.16
C PRO A 211 -4.00 -5.04 22.96
N LYS A 212 -5.06 -5.78 23.27
CA LYS A 212 -5.06 -7.12 23.83
C LYS A 212 -6.04 -7.96 23.01
N LEU A 213 -5.60 -9.12 22.55
CA LEU A 213 -6.45 -10.10 21.89
C LEU A 213 -6.62 -11.33 22.78
N GLU A 214 -7.85 -11.81 22.92
CA GLU A 214 -8.17 -13.11 23.51
C GLU A 214 -8.88 -13.97 22.45
N ILE A 215 -8.29 -15.10 22.07
CA ILE A 215 -8.73 -15.91 20.92
C ILE A 215 -8.60 -17.40 21.22
N GLU A 216 -9.48 -18.22 20.63
CA GLU A 216 -9.34 -19.68 20.62
C GLU A 216 -8.67 -20.12 19.31
N LEU A 217 -7.53 -20.81 19.41
CA LEU A 217 -6.71 -21.26 18.27
C LEU A 217 -6.28 -22.71 18.44
N GLU A 218 -6.09 -23.42 17.33
CA GLU A 218 -5.34 -24.69 17.33
C GLU A 218 -3.89 -24.43 17.75
N GLY A 219 -3.25 -25.37 18.46
CA GLY A 219 -1.87 -25.24 18.95
C GLY A 219 -0.89 -24.77 17.88
N LYS A 220 -0.95 -25.40 16.70
CA LYS A 220 -0.13 -25.07 15.53
C LYS A 220 -0.35 -23.69 14.92
N GLN A 221 -1.39 -22.97 15.33
CA GLN A 221 -1.66 -21.60 14.87
C GLN A 221 -1.09 -20.55 15.83
N ILE A 222 -0.78 -20.90 17.08
CA ILE A 222 -0.51 -19.94 18.15
C ILE A 222 0.71 -19.06 17.83
N GLU A 223 1.77 -19.64 17.27
CA GLU A 223 2.99 -18.91 16.95
C GLU A 223 2.82 -17.95 15.77
N SER A 224 1.96 -18.31 14.81
CA SER A 224 1.62 -17.45 13.68
C SER A 224 0.80 -16.22 14.08
N LEU A 225 0.29 -16.15 15.31
CA LEU A 225 -0.48 -15.01 15.80
C LEU A 225 0.43 -13.80 16.05
N THR A 226 0.29 -12.79 15.20
CA THR A 226 1.02 -11.52 15.29
C THR A 226 0.08 -10.35 15.60
N ILE A 227 0.63 -9.34 16.27
CA ILE A 227 0.01 -8.02 16.47
C ILE A 227 1.05 -6.97 16.16
N THR A 228 0.96 -6.37 14.98
CA THR A 228 1.90 -5.36 14.48
C THR A 228 1.27 -3.98 14.53
N LYS A 229 2.07 -2.98 14.87
CA LYS A 229 1.63 -1.59 14.89
C LYS A 229 1.70 -1.05 13.46
N VAL A 230 0.62 -0.46 12.97
CA VAL A 230 0.59 0.22 11.67
C VAL A 230 1.52 1.43 11.71
N ASP A 231 2.24 1.72 10.62
CA ASP A 231 3.17 2.85 10.53
C ASP A 231 2.42 4.18 10.78
N GLU A 232 3.05 5.10 11.50
CA GLU A 232 2.44 6.40 11.83
C GLU A 232 2.31 7.31 10.60
N LYS A 233 3.01 7.00 9.51
CA LYS A 233 2.96 7.69 8.22
C LYS A 233 1.95 7.09 7.24
N ASP A 234 1.25 6.02 7.62
CA ASP A 234 0.24 5.41 6.77
C ASP A 234 -0.72 6.46 6.19
N ILE A 235 -1.01 6.36 4.89
CA ILE A 235 -1.79 7.37 4.16
C ILE A 235 -3.22 7.46 4.72
N PHE A 236 -3.77 6.36 5.23
CA PHE A 236 -5.14 6.25 5.71
C PHE A 236 -5.24 6.30 7.24
N LEU A 237 -4.41 5.50 7.93
CA LEU A 237 -4.50 5.17 9.35
C LEU A 237 -3.59 6.03 10.24
N ASN A 238 -3.60 7.34 10.02
CA ASN A 238 -2.73 8.31 10.72
C ASN A 238 -3.46 9.22 11.72
N ASP A 239 -2.68 10.11 12.35
CA ASP A 239 -3.09 11.05 13.39
C ASP A 239 -4.09 12.15 12.91
N LYS A 240 -4.39 12.22 11.61
CA LYS A 240 -5.37 13.17 11.04
C LYS A 240 -6.80 12.64 11.09
N ILE A 241 -7.00 11.38 11.48
CA ILE A 241 -8.33 10.81 11.69
C ILE A 241 -9.07 11.60 12.78
N PRO A 242 -10.31 12.06 12.53
CA PRO A 242 -11.08 12.79 13.54
C PRO A 242 -11.34 11.92 14.78
N GLY A 243 -10.91 12.40 15.95
CA GLY A 243 -11.02 11.64 17.19
C GLY A 243 -9.92 10.59 17.41
N TYR A 244 -8.82 10.66 16.64
CA TYR A 244 -7.66 9.80 16.82
C TYR A 244 -7.17 9.74 18.28
N LEU A 245 -6.98 8.53 18.80
CA LEU A 245 -6.48 8.26 20.15
C LEU A 245 -5.10 7.62 20.17
N GLY A 246 -4.76 6.88 19.11
CA GLY A 246 -3.51 6.17 18.96
C GLY A 246 -3.53 5.35 17.69
N ASN A 247 -2.38 4.72 17.40
CA ASN A 247 -2.15 3.99 16.16
C ASN A 247 -3.11 2.81 15.97
N ALA A 248 -3.30 2.44 14.71
CA ALA A 248 -3.92 1.18 14.35
C ALA A 248 -2.93 0.02 14.56
N PHE A 249 -3.48 -1.18 14.68
CA PHE A 249 -2.72 -2.42 14.79
C PHE A 249 -3.29 -3.46 13.85
N ASP A 250 -2.41 -4.14 13.11
CA ASP A 250 -2.74 -5.29 12.30
C ASP A 250 -2.64 -6.56 13.14
N PHE A 251 -3.53 -7.50 12.84
CA PHE A 251 -3.63 -8.78 13.50
C PHE A 251 -3.58 -9.84 12.41
N GLU A 252 -2.73 -10.84 12.56
CA GLU A 252 -2.63 -11.92 11.58
C GLU A 252 -2.52 -13.25 12.31
N VAL A 253 -3.06 -14.30 11.68
CA VAL A 253 -2.87 -15.69 12.11
C VAL A 253 -3.01 -16.57 10.88
N GLU A 254 -2.21 -17.63 10.80
CA GLU A 254 -2.36 -18.62 9.75
C GLU A 254 -3.61 -19.48 9.99
N GLY A 255 -4.40 -19.67 8.94
CA GLY A 255 -5.63 -20.45 8.97
C GLY A 255 -6.89 -19.63 9.31
N GLU A 256 -7.95 -20.32 9.69
CA GLU A 256 -9.23 -19.70 10.04
C GLU A 256 -9.43 -19.72 11.56
N PHE A 257 -10.17 -18.74 12.07
CA PHE A 257 -10.67 -18.71 13.44
C PHE A 257 -12.16 -18.30 13.46
N SER A 258 -12.88 -18.70 14.51
CA SER A 258 -14.32 -18.42 14.60
C SER A 258 -14.64 -17.04 15.19
N SER A 259 -14.00 -16.71 16.31
CA SER A 259 -14.18 -15.42 16.98
C SER A 259 -13.04 -15.14 17.95
N ALA A 260 -12.73 -13.86 18.14
CA ALA A 260 -11.83 -13.37 19.18
C ALA A 260 -12.46 -12.19 19.91
N THR A 261 -11.93 -11.86 21.09
CA THR A 261 -12.26 -10.64 21.83
C THR A 261 -11.09 -9.68 21.73
N LEU A 262 -11.27 -8.60 20.98
CA LEU A 262 -10.31 -7.52 20.88
C LEU A 262 -10.60 -6.48 21.96
N THR A 263 -9.58 -6.09 22.71
CA THR A 263 -9.66 -5.07 23.76
C THR A 263 -8.59 -4.02 23.55
N TYR A 264 -8.98 -2.75 23.61
CA TYR A 264 -8.06 -1.63 23.67
C TYR A 264 -8.12 -0.99 25.06
N GLU A 265 -6.96 -0.81 25.68
CA GLU A 265 -6.78 0.10 26.81
C GLU A 265 -6.36 1.49 26.29
N PHE A 266 -6.90 2.57 26.86
CA PHE A 266 -6.58 3.96 26.51
C PHE A 266 -6.33 4.81 27.77
N ASP A 267 -5.86 6.06 27.60
CA ASP A 267 -5.60 6.98 28.73
C ASP A 267 -6.88 7.27 29.53
N GLN A 268 -6.86 6.91 30.82
CA GLN A 268 -7.95 7.15 31.76
C GLN A 268 -8.34 8.63 31.90
N GLN A 269 -7.45 9.58 31.61
CA GLN A 269 -7.75 11.01 31.67
C GLN A 269 -8.80 11.46 30.66
N LEU A 270 -8.98 10.73 29.54
CA LEU A 270 -9.98 11.01 28.52
C LEU A 270 -11.42 10.89 29.07
N LEU A 271 -11.63 10.03 30.08
CA LEU A 271 -12.91 9.85 30.76
C LEU A 271 -13.37 11.09 31.57
N ASN A 272 -12.51 12.11 31.71
CA ASN A 272 -12.90 13.38 32.31
C ASN A 272 -13.80 14.22 31.39
N ASP A 273 -13.79 13.97 30.07
CA ASP A 273 -14.73 14.57 29.13
C ASP A 273 -16.03 13.75 29.11
N PRO A 274 -17.19 14.32 29.52
CA PRO A 274 -18.46 13.59 29.52
C PRO A 274 -19.00 13.24 28.13
N ASN A 275 -18.45 13.82 27.05
CA ASN A 275 -18.86 13.51 25.68
C ASN A 275 -17.95 12.48 25.00
N PHE A 276 -16.84 12.10 25.63
CA PHE A 276 -15.91 11.13 25.08
C PHE A 276 -16.54 9.74 25.06
N ILE A 277 -16.60 9.14 23.86
CA ILE A 277 -17.08 7.78 23.65
C ILE A 277 -16.01 7.04 22.82
N PRO A 278 -15.23 6.13 23.43
CA PRO A 278 -14.30 5.28 22.67
C PRO A 278 -15.09 4.22 21.92
N ALA A 279 -14.68 3.94 20.68
CA ALA A 279 -15.17 2.81 19.91
C ALA A 279 -14.03 2.25 19.03
N ILE A 280 -14.04 0.94 18.85
CA ILE A 280 -13.14 0.20 17.97
C ILE A 280 -13.69 0.23 16.55
N TYR A 281 -12.83 0.55 15.60
CA TYR A 281 -13.09 0.51 14.17
C TYR A 281 -12.12 -0.46 13.51
N TYR A 282 -12.55 -1.04 12.40
CA TYR A 282 -11.68 -1.82 11.50
C TYR A 282 -11.56 -1.12 10.15
N TRP A 283 -10.39 -1.27 9.53
CA TRP A 283 -10.09 -0.75 8.21
C TRP A 283 -10.49 -1.77 7.14
N ASP A 284 -11.40 -1.39 6.27
CA ASP A 284 -11.68 -2.17 5.06
C ASP A 284 -10.88 -1.60 3.90
N GLU A 285 -9.82 -2.28 3.48
CA GLU A 285 -8.95 -1.87 2.39
C GLU A 285 -9.69 -1.79 1.05
N THR A 286 -10.69 -2.65 0.83
CA THR A 286 -11.44 -2.70 -0.44
C THR A 286 -12.40 -1.53 -0.57
N GLU A 287 -13.04 -1.15 0.52
CA GLU A 287 -13.90 0.02 0.57
C GLU A 287 -13.12 1.30 0.91
N GLN A 288 -11.87 1.20 1.38
CA GLN A 288 -11.09 2.29 1.98
C GLN A 288 -11.91 3.08 3.00
N PHE A 289 -12.56 2.37 3.92
CA PHE A 289 -13.48 2.96 4.88
C PHE A 289 -13.32 2.36 6.29
N LEU A 290 -13.45 3.20 7.32
CA LEU A 290 -13.44 2.74 8.71
C LEU A 290 -14.85 2.34 9.18
N PHE A 291 -15.00 1.08 9.58
CA PHE A 291 -16.26 0.54 10.06
C PHE A 291 -16.24 0.29 11.57
N GLU A 292 -17.26 0.82 12.27
CA GLU A 292 -17.43 0.56 13.70
C GLU A 292 -17.78 -0.92 13.93
N ILE A 293 -17.05 -1.58 14.84
CA ILE A 293 -17.38 -2.95 15.23
C ILE A 293 -18.68 -2.94 16.05
N PRO A 294 -19.66 -3.82 15.78
CA PRO A 294 -20.89 -3.88 16.58
C PRO A 294 -20.64 -4.47 17.99
N ASP A 295 -21.63 -4.31 18.87
CA ASP A 295 -21.69 -4.99 20.18
C ASP A 295 -20.50 -4.74 21.13
N GLN A 296 -19.91 -3.54 21.06
CA GLN A 296 -18.80 -3.15 21.93
C GLN A 296 -19.23 -2.90 23.38
N THR A 297 -18.29 -3.12 24.31
CA THR A 297 -18.45 -2.89 25.75
C THR A 297 -17.35 -1.97 26.26
N ILE A 298 -17.70 -1.04 27.15
CA ILE A 298 -16.76 -0.07 27.74
C ILE A 298 -16.74 -0.28 29.25
N GLU A 299 -15.55 -0.58 29.80
CA GLU A 299 -15.34 -0.81 31.23
C GLU A 299 -14.13 -0.02 31.73
N GLY A 300 -14.37 1.11 32.41
CA GLY A 300 -13.26 1.96 32.85
C GLY A 300 -12.53 2.59 31.66
N ASN A 301 -11.22 2.35 31.56
CA ASN A 301 -10.37 2.86 30.47
C ASN A 301 -10.13 1.80 29.37
N THR A 302 -10.99 0.79 29.27
CA THR A 302 -10.94 -0.19 28.18
C THR A 302 -12.23 -0.21 27.36
N VAL A 303 -12.07 -0.53 26.08
CA VAL A 303 -13.17 -0.87 25.17
C VAL A 303 -12.89 -2.25 24.56
N SER A 304 -13.91 -3.11 24.51
CA SER A 304 -13.79 -4.49 24.03
C SER A 304 -14.89 -4.82 23.03
N ALA A 305 -14.57 -5.57 21.99
CA ALA A 305 -15.52 -5.99 20.97
C ALA A 305 -15.23 -7.42 20.47
N PRO A 306 -16.26 -8.20 20.09
CA PRO A 306 -16.06 -9.46 19.40
C PRO A 306 -15.65 -9.21 17.93
N VAL A 307 -14.65 -9.95 17.45
CA VAL A 307 -14.19 -9.92 16.05
C VAL A 307 -14.25 -11.31 15.45
N SER A 308 -14.54 -11.41 14.14
CA SER A 308 -14.72 -12.67 13.41
C SER A 308 -13.85 -12.77 12.14
N HIS A 309 -12.98 -11.79 11.95
CA HIS A 309 -11.95 -11.71 10.92
C HIS A 309 -10.82 -10.89 11.53
N PHE A 310 -9.67 -10.84 10.86
CA PHE A 310 -8.63 -9.89 11.18
C PHE A 310 -8.48 -8.83 10.08
N SER A 311 -7.98 -7.67 10.48
CA SER A 311 -7.86 -6.43 9.74
C SER A 311 -7.00 -5.48 10.60
N SER A 312 -6.66 -4.30 10.10
CA SER A 312 -6.17 -3.20 10.93
C SER A 312 -7.31 -2.67 11.81
N TYR A 313 -7.12 -2.72 13.12
CA TYR A 313 -8.07 -2.17 14.09
C TYR A 313 -7.51 -0.95 14.79
N MET A 314 -8.38 -0.01 15.17
CA MET A 314 -7.99 1.14 15.98
C MET A 314 -9.12 1.58 16.90
N VAL A 315 -8.80 2.34 17.95
CA VAL A 315 -9.79 2.98 18.83
C VAL A 315 -9.86 4.48 18.57
N ILE A 316 -11.09 4.98 18.38
CA ILE A 316 -11.37 6.37 18.01
C ILE A 316 -12.40 6.96 18.97
N ALA A 317 -12.29 8.26 19.25
CA ALA A 317 -13.34 9.05 19.90
C ALA A 317 -14.53 9.23 18.94
N LYS A 318 -15.47 8.28 18.98
CA LYS A 318 -16.64 8.16 18.09
C LYS A 318 -17.42 9.46 17.91
N ASN A 319 -17.62 10.22 18.98
CA ASN A 319 -18.36 11.48 18.92
C ASN A 319 -17.69 12.51 18.00
N SER A 320 -16.35 12.55 17.97
CA SER A 320 -15.59 13.45 17.09
C SER A 320 -15.58 12.94 15.65
N TYR A 321 -15.49 11.62 15.48
CA TYR A 321 -15.55 10.96 14.19
C TYR A 321 -16.90 11.17 13.49
N ASP A 322 -17.99 10.87 14.17
CA ASP A 322 -19.35 11.06 13.67
C ASP A 322 -19.63 12.55 13.35
N GLU A 323 -19.15 13.48 14.18
CA GLU A 323 -19.33 14.92 13.94
C GLU A 323 -18.65 15.35 12.63
N GLU A 324 -17.41 14.91 12.39
CA GLU A 324 -16.66 15.30 11.20
C GLU A 324 -17.21 14.62 9.93
N LEU A 325 -17.57 13.33 9.98
CA LEU A 325 -18.15 12.62 8.82
C LEU A 325 -19.44 13.26 8.28
N PHE A 326 -20.26 13.83 9.16
CA PHE A 326 -21.53 14.47 8.78
C PHE A 326 -21.46 16.00 8.74
N ARG A 327 -20.27 16.58 8.87
CA ARG A 327 -20.08 18.02 8.99
C ARG A 327 -20.47 18.77 7.73
N PHE A 328 -20.15 18.20 6.57
CA PHE A 328 -20.33 18.84 5.26
C PHE A 328 -21.40 18.12 4.45
N GLU A 329 -22.20 18.92 3.74
CA GLU A 329 -23.12 18.40 2.73
C GLU A 329 -22.35 18.25 1.42
N VAL A 330 -22.06 17.00 1.04
CA VAL A 330 -21.43 16.65 -0.23
C VAL A 330 -22.50 16.08 -1.15
N LEU A 331 -22.60 16.61 -2.37
CA LEU A 331 -23.51 16.12 -3.39
C LEU A 331 -22.94 14.83 -4.01
N PRO A 332 -23.78 13.93 -4.54
CA PRO A 332 -23.32 12.70 -5.15
C PRO A 332 -22.45 12.96 -6.39
N PRO A 333 -21.49 12.07 -6.71
CA PRO A 333 -20.77 12.12 -7.98
C PRO A 333 -21.75 12.01 -9.14
N THR A 334 -21.48 12.77 -10.20
CA THR A 334 -22.25 12.72 -11.45
C THR A 334 -21.78 11.56 -12.32
N ASP A 335 -22.63 11.11 -13.24
CA ASP A 335 -22.18 10.19 -14.29
C ASP A 335 -21.06 10.86 -15.11
N GLU A 336 -19.97 10.14 -15.40
CA GLU A 336 -18.85 10.62 -16.23
C GLU A 336 -19.35 11.17 -17.59
N GLU A 337 -20.43 10.60 -18.15
CA GLU A 337 -21.07 11.08 -19.39
C GLU A 337 -21.70 12.48 -19.26
N MET A 338 -21.94 12.98 -18.05
CA MET A 338 -22.56 14.28 -17.77
C MET A 338 -21.56 15.38 -17.46
N GLN A 339 -20.26 15.07 -17.39
CA GLN A 339 -19.18 16.02 -17.10
C GLN A 339 -18.66 16.61 -18.42
N SER A 340 -18.75 17.93 -18.59
CA SER A 340 -18.30 18.64 -19.81
C SER A 340 -17.31 19.75 -19.49
N VAL A 341 -16.41 19.95 -20.46
CA VAL A 341 -15.32 20.95 -20.42
C VAL A 341 -15.84 22.38 -20.55
N ASN A 342 -16.93 22.61 -21.29
CA ASN A 342 -17.43 23.95 -21.63
C ASN A 342 -18.96 24.05 -21.66
N TYR A 343 -19.49 25.20 -21.24
CA TYR A 343 -20.93 25.48 -21.28
C TYR A 343 -21.35 26.38 -22.42
N ASP A 344 -22.46 25.99 -23.03
CA ASP A 344 -23.36 26.94 -23.66
C ASP A 344 -24.49 27.25 -22.67
N LEU A 345 -24.51 28.47 -22.13
CA LEU A 345 -25.51 28.92 -21.18
C LEU A 345 -26.53 29.84 -21.85
N ALA A 346 -27.82 29.55 -21.73
CA ALA A 346 -28.89 30.46 -22.12
C ALA A 346 -29.56 31.07 -20.89
N LEU A 347 -29.46 32.39 -20.75
CA LEU A 347 -30.14 33.16 -19.71
C LEU A 347 -31.46 33.69 -20.24
N VAL A 348 -32.58 33.17 -19.74
CA VAL A 348 -33.94 33.51 -20.18
C VAL A 348 -34.64 34.32 -19.08
N LEU A 349 -34.62 35.65 -19.24
CA LEU A 349 -34.95 36.59 -18.16
C LEU A 349 -36.30 37.28 -18.36
N ASP A 350 -37.19 37.16 -17.37
CA ASP A 350 -38.46 37.88 -17.36
C ASP A 350 -38.24 39.39 -17.25
N LYS A 351 -38.89 40.12 -18.14
CA LYS A 351 -38.82 41.58 -18.25
C LYS A 351 -40.23 42.18 -18.24
N SER A 352 -41.22 41.44 -17.77
CA SER A 352 -42.61 41.86 -17.73
C SER A 352 -42.85 42.97 -16.70
N SER A 353 -43.96 43.69 -16.88
CA SER A 353 -44.28 44.87 -16.05
C SER A 353 -44.66 44.56 -14.59
N SER A 354 -44.80 43.28 -14.21
CA SER A 354 -44.94 42.85 -12.81
C SER A 354 -43.66 43.09 -12.01
N ILE A 355 -42.51 43.07 -12.66
CA ILE A 355 -41.21 43.29 -12.02
C ILE A 355 -40.95 44.79 -11.87
N SER A 356 -40.78 45.25 -10.64
CA SER A 356 -40.37 46.64 -10.37
C SER A 356 -38.96 46.91 -10.89
N ARG A 357 -38.66 48.15 -11.28
CA ARG A 357 -37.32 48.51 -11.79
C ARG A 357 -36.18 48.12 -10.83
N ARG A 358 -36.38 48.30 -9.52
CA ARG A 358 -35.40 47.92 -8.49
C ARG A 358 -35.14 46.41 -8.47
N ASN A 359 -36.19 45.61 -8.60
CA ASN A 359 -36.09 44.16 -8.61
C ASN A 359 -35.44 43.65 -9.89
N TYR A 360 -35.74 44.28 -11.02
CA TYR A 360 -35.10 43.98 -12.30
C TYR A 360 -33.61 44.32 -12.27
N ASP A 361 -33.22 45.46 -11.68
CA ASP A 361 -31.81 45.83 -11.50
C ASP A 361 -31.07 44.83 -10.59
N LEU A 362 -31.72 44.32 -9.54
CA LEU A 362 -31.16 43.26 -8.69
C LEU A 362 -30.95 41.95 -9.46
N MET A 363 -31.96 41.50 -10.21
CA MET A 363 -31.87 40.31 -11.05
C MET A 363 -30.71 40.43 -12.04
N LYS A 364 -30.58 41.57 -12.72
CA LYS A 364 -29.46 41.84 -13.65
C LYS A 364 -28.09 41.73 -12.97
N ASN A 365 -27.95 42.26 -11.76
CA ASN A 365 -26.68 42.21 -11.03
C ASN A 365 -26.32 40.77 -10.65
N LEU A 366 -27.27 40.00 -10.11
CA LEU A 366 -27.04 38.60 -9.73
C LEU A 366 -26.71 37.73 -10.96
N THR A 367 -27.44 37.90 -12.05
CA THR A 367 -27.13 37.20 -13.31
C THR A 367 -25.78 37.63 -13.88
N GLY A 368 -25.40 38.90 -13.73
CA GLY A 368 -24.06 39.38 -14.12
C GLY A 368 -22.95 38.76 -13.28
N ASN A 369 -23.17 38.56 -11.98
CA ASN A 369 -22.20 37.90 -11.09
C ASN A 369 -22.04 36.42 -11.45
N LEU A 370 -23.14 35.70 -11.72
CA LEU A 370 -23.09 34.32 -12.22
C LEU A 370 -22.30 34.23 -13.53
N VAL A 371 -22.55 35.13 -14.48
CA VAL A 371 -21.78 35.15 -15.75
C VAL A 371 -20.30 35.42 -15.49
N GLN A 372 -19.94 36.19 -14.47
CA GLN A 372 -18.55 36.44 -14.11
C GLN A 372 -17.87 35.27 -13.41
N SER A 373 -18.63 34.35 -12.81
CA SER A 373 -18.09 33.13 -12.20
C SER A 373 -17.84 32.02 -13.22
N LEU A 374 -18.37 32.14 -14.44
CA LEU A 374 -18.11 31.23 -15.56
C LEU A 374 -16.72 31.47 -16.16
N ASP A 375 -16.22 30.48 -16.89
CA ASP A 375 -14.92 30.55 -17.53
C ASP A 375 -14.92 31.32 -18.85
N ASP A 376 -13.71 31.61 -19.34
CA ASP A 376 -13.52 32.45 -20.54
C ASP A 376 -13.98 31.74 -21.83
N GLU A 377 -13.94 30.42 -21.85
CA GLU A 377 -14.37 29.57 -22.98
C GLU A 377 -15.88 29.29 -22.96
N ASP A 378 -16.56 29.52 -21.83
CA ASP A 378 -18.01 29.41 -21.72
C ASP A 378 -18.68 30.50 -22.56
N ARG A 379 -19.77 30.10 -23.24
CA ARG A 379 -20.50 31.01 -24.12
C ARG A 379 -21.92 31.18 -23.64
N ILE A 380 -22.35 32.42 -23.58
CA ILE A 380 -23.61 32.78 -22.96
C ILE A 380 -24.49 33.52 -23.95
N SER A 381 -25.73 33.06 -24.10
CA SER A 381 -26.79 33.71 -24.85
C SER A 381 -27.82 34.33 -23.90
N VAL A 382 -28.29 35.54 -24.22
CA VAL A 382 -29.21 36.28 -23.35
C VAL A 382 -30.52 36.55 -24.07
N PHE A 383 -31.59 36.06 -23.46
CA PHE A 383 -32.97 36.29 -23.88
C PHE A 383 -33.72 37.07 -22.81
N THR A 384 -34.61 37.95 -23.25
CA THR A 384 -35.61 38.54 -22.36
C THR A 384 -36.99 38.32 -22.94
N PHE A 385 -37.99 38.19 -22.07
CA PHE A 385 -39.36 38.07 -22.51
C PHE A 385 -40.29 39.03 -21.77
N ASP A 386 -41.24 39.56 -22.54
CA ASP A 386 -42.45 40.20 -22.04
C ASP A 386 -43.66 39.61 -22.78
N SER A 387 -44.43 40.44 -23.51
CA SER A 387 -45.37 39.95 -24.52
C SER A 387 -44.67 39.51 -25.82
N VAL A 388 -43.37 39.77 -25.93
CA VAL A 388 -42.50 39.43 -27.05
C VAL A 388 -41.18 38.91 -26.49
N VAL A 389 -40.67 37.83 -27.08
CA VAL A 389 -39.35 37.29 -26.78
C VAL A 389 -38.31 38.05 -27.61
N ARG A 390 -37.21 38.46 -26.98
CA ARG A 390 -36.08 39.14 -27.63
C ARG A 390 -34.79 38.44 -27.28
N ARG A 391 -34.05 38.01 -28.31
CA ARG A 391 -32.66 37.62 -28.22
C ARG A 391 -31.78 38.86 -28.23
N HIS A 392 -30.93 39.04 -27.22
CA HIS A 392 -29.97 40.15 -27.11
C HIS A 392 -28.56 39.75 -27.56
N SER A 393 -28.20 38.47 -27.41
CA SER A 393 -26.98 37.86 -27.94
C SER A 393 -27.25 36.43 -28.43
N GLY A 394 -26.41 35.95 -29.34
CA GLY A 394 -26.18 34.50 -29.47
C GLY A 394 -25.21 34.04 -28.37
N PHE A 395 -24.60 32.87 -28.51
CA PHE A 395 -23.54 32.40 -27.62
C PHE A 395 -22.28 33.26 -27.80
N GLU A 396 -21.94 34.05 -26.77
CA GLU A 396 -20.85 35.02 -26.75
C GLU A 396 -20.08 34.92 -25.42
N THR A 397 -18.87 35.48 -25.35
CA THR A 397 -18.03 35.41 -24.13
C THR A 397 -18.62 36.20 -22.95
N LYS A 398 -18.22 35.84 -21.73
CA LYS A 398 -18.71 36.48 -20.49
C LYS A 398 -18.52 38.00 -20.42
N ASP A 399 -17.44 38.54 -21.01
CA ASP A 399 -17.19 39.99 -21.10
C ASP A 399 -18.23 40.72 -21.94
N VAL A 400 -18.55 40.16 -23.10
CA VAL A 400 -19.56 40.70 -24.02
C VAL A 400 -20.93 40.64 -23.34
N VAL A 401 -21.24 39.50 -22.73
CA VAL A 401 -22.53 39.23 -22.11
C VAL A 401 -22.75 40.08 -20.87
N THR A 402 -21.74 40.29 -20.04
CA THR A 402 -21.79 41.22 -18.89
C THR A 402 -22.18 42.63 -19.33
N SER A 403 -21.60 43.10 -20.45
CA SER A 403 -21.95 44.40 -21.04
C SER A 403 -23.40 44.43 -21.52
N ILE A 404 -23.88 43.36 -22.16
CA ILE A 404 -25.26 43.23 -22.63
C ILE A 404 -26.26 43.22 -21.47
N ILE A 405 -26.00 42.42 -20.43
CA ILE A 405 -26.82 42.34 -19.22
C ILE A 405 -26.94 43.73 -18.62
N SER A 406 -25.83 44.46 -18.42
CA SER A 406 -25.87 45.82 -17.87
C SER A 406 -26.76 46.78 -18.68
N GLY A 407 -26.81 46.61 -20.00
CA GLY A 407 -27.56 47.43 -20.96
C GLY A 407 -29.02 47.01 -21.19
N LEU A 408 -29.52 45.94 -20.56
CA LEU A 408 -30.87 45.43 -20.82
C LEU A 408 -31.96 46.51 -20.56
N PRO A 409 -32.97 46.62 -21.46
CA PRO A 409 -34.00 47.65 -21.39
C PRO A 409 -34.94 47.48 -20.19
N ASN A 410 -35.63 48.55 -19.78
CA ASN A 410 -36.55 48.56 -18.63
C ASN A 410 -37.78 47.64 -18.80
N PRO A 411 -38.32 47.06 -17.70
CA PRO A 411 -39.51 46.21 -17.70
C PRO A 411 -40.75 46.80 -18.40
N SER A 412 -41.48 45.95 -19.13
CA SER A 412 -42.69 46.31 -19.88
C SER A 412 -43.56 45.10 -20.22
N GLY A 413 -44.86 45.28 -20.50
CA GLY A 413 -45.69 44.23 -21.12
C GLY A 413 -46.14 43.07 -20.20
N LEU A 414 -46.78 42.07 -20.82
CA LEU A 414 -47.22 40.78 -20.24
C LEU A 414 -46.08 39.73 -20.21
N THR A 415 -46.39 38.42 -20.10
CA THR A 415 -45.40 37.35 -19.79
C THR A 415 -45.54 36.14 -20.74
N ALA A 416 -44.53 35.88 -21.58
CA ALA A 416 -44.48 34.79 -22.57
C ALA A 416 -43.29 33.84 -22.30
N ILE A 417 -43.40 33.03 -21.25
CA ILE A 417 -42.36 32.14 -20.71
C ILE A 417 -42.04 31.03 -21.71
N TYR A 418 -43.04 30.24 -22.13
CA TYR A 418 -42.79 29.06 -22.95
C TYR A 418 -42.28 29.42 -24.34
N SER A 419 -42.75 30.52 -24.93
CA SER A 419 -42.18 31.03 -26.18
C SER A 419 -40.72 31.50 -26.02
N ALA A 420 -40.31 31.91 -24.82
CA ALA A 420 -38.92 32.29 -24.56
C ALA A 420 -38.01 31.06 -24.47
N ILE A 421 -38.46 30.03 -23.75
CA ILE A 421 -37.77 28.72 -23.67
C ILE A 421 -37.66 28.10 -25.06
N ASP A 422 -38.75 28.11 -25.85
CA ASP A 422 -38.75 27.60 -27.23
C ASP A 422 -37.69 28.30 -28.11
N MET A 423 -37.59 29.63 -28.01
CA MET A 423 -36.59 30.38 -28.77
C MET A 423 -35.16 30.06 -28.31
N ALA A 424 -34.93 29.90 -27.01
CA ALA A 424 -33.63 29.53 -26.47
C ALA A 424 -33.25 28.09 -26.86
N ASN A 425 -34.19 27.13 -26.82
CA ASN A 425 -33.99 25.78 -27.35
C ASN A 425 -33.53 25.81 -28.80
N GLN A 426 -34.15 26.63 -29.65
CA GLN A 426 -33.73 26.74 -31.05
C GLN A 426 -32.33 27.37 -31.21
N GLU A 427 -31.92 28.24 -30.29
CA GLU A 427 -30.56 28.78 -30.28
C GLU A 427 -29.54 27.68 -30.00
N PHE A 428 -29.80 26.83 -28.99
CA PHE A 428 -29.00 25.64 -28.72
C PHE A 428 -28.90 24.72 -29.94
N VAL A 429 -30.05 24.32 -30.49
CA VAL A 429 -30.12 23.41 -31.64
C VAL A 429 -29.35 23.92 -32.86
N THR A 430 -29.31 25.25 -33.04
CA THR A 430 -28.74 25.83 -34.27
C THR A 430 -27.28 26.28 -34.10
N HIS A 431 -26.88 26.68 -32.90
CA HIS A 431 -25.62 27.40 -32.68
C HIS A 431 -24.79 26.89 -31.50
N SER A 432 -25.29 25.94 -30.72
CA SER A 432 -24.49 25.30 -29.68
C SER A 432 -23.40 24.43 -30.30
N SER A 433 -22.28 24.25 -29.59
CA SER A 433 -21.25 23.30 -30.01
C SER A 433 -21.68 21.87 -29.65
N ASP A 434 -21.23 20.90 -30.43
CA ASP A 434 -21.58 19.49 -30.22
C ASP A 434 -20.95 18.90 -28.94
N ASP A 435 -19.89 19.54 -28.43
CA ASP A 435 -19.10 19.17 -27.25
C ASP A 435 -19.43 20.00 -25.98
N ALA A 436 -20.36 20.95 -26.08
CA ALA A 436 -20.73 21.82 -24.96
C ALA A 436 -21.98 21.30 -24.23
N THR A 437 -21.96 21.34 -22.90
CA THR A 437 -23.18 21.12 -22.11
C THR A 437 -24.11 22.32 -22.25
N LYS A 438 -25.38 22.03 -22.52
CA LYS A 438 -26.40 23.02 -22.87
C LYS A 438 -27.25 23.31 -21.65
N VAL A 439 -26.98 24.43 -20.98
CA VAL A 439 -27.69 24.81 -19.75
C VAL A 439 -28.58 26.01 -20.01
N MET A 440 -29.84 25.93 -19.61
CA MET A 440 -30.76 27.07 -19.65
C MET A 440 -31.18 27.47 -18.25
N ILE A 441 -31.08 28.75 -17.91
CA ILE A 441 -31.62 29.29 -16.66
C ILE A 441 -32.77 30.23 -16.98
N VAL A 442 -33.97 29.88 -16.51
CA VAL A 442 -35.21 30.64 -16.74
C VAL A 442 -35.64 31.33 -15.46
N LEU A 443 -35.70 32.67 -15.46
CA LEU A 443 -36.17 33.47 -14.32
C LEU A 443 -37.53 34.11 -14.63
N THR A 444 -38.52 33.98 -13.74
CA THR A 444 -39.85 34.63 -13.90
C THR A 444 -40.51 34.98 -12.57
N ASP A 445 -41.35 36.03 -12.57
CA ASP A 445 -42.19 36.42 -11.42
C ASP A 445 -43.69 36.22 -11.65
N GLY A 446 -44.07 35.56 -12.76
CA GLY A 446 -45.46 35.51 -13.20
C GLY A 446 -45.88 34.22 -13.89
N PHE A 447 -47.15 34.21 -14.32
CA PHE A 447 -47.76 33.13 -15.09
C PHE A 447 -47.56 33.36 -16.58
N ASP A 448 -47.33 32.29 -17.34
CA ASP A 448 -47.47 32.37 -18.79
C ASP A 448 -48.92 32.74 -19.16
N ASN A 449 -49.07 33.77 -19.97
CA ASN A 449 -50.38 34.23 -20.44
C ASN A 449 -50.39 34.63 -21.92
N ARG A 450 -49.32 34.29 -22.64
CA ARG A 450 -49.08 34.75 -24.02
C ARG A 450 -48.42 33.75 -24.94
N SER A 451 -47.83 32.68 -24.44
CA SER A 451 -47.10 31.76 -25.30
C SER A 451 -48.02 31.03 -26.26
N ALA A 452 -47.52 30.80 -27.48
CA ALA A 452 -48.21 30.02 -28.51
C ALA A 452 -47.90 28.51 -28.43
N VAL A 453 -46.95 28.14 -27.58
CA VAL A 453 -46.45 26.79 -27.32
C VAL A 453 -46.76 26.38 -25.88
N SER A 454 -46.77 25.08 -25.58
CA SER A 454 -47.02 24.54 -24.24
C SER A 454 -45.73 24.24 -23.48
N SER A 455 -45.81 24.22 -22.15
CA SER A 455 -44.73 23.78 -21.25
C SER A 455 -44.20 22.39 -21.63
N SER A 456 -45.09 21.44 -21.93
CA SER A 456 -44.72 20.08 -22.35
C SER A 456 -43.92 20.04 -23.65
N SER A 457 -44.20 20.93 -24.60
CA SER A 457 -43.53 20.94 -25.91
C SER A 457 -42.10 21.45 -25.78
N VAL A 458 -41.88 22.46 -24.94
CA VAL A 458 -40.56 23.06 -24.76
C VAL A 458 -39.65 22.18 -23.90
N ALA A 459 -40.21 21.49 -22.90
CA ALA A 459 -39.51 20.47 -22.14
C ALA A 459 -39.07 19.31 -23.03
N GLN A 460 -39.97 18.78 -23.87
CA GLN A 460 -39.61 17.70 -24.80
C GLN A 460 -38.53 18.12 -25.79
N THR A 461 -38.60 19.36 -26.31
CA THR A 461 -37.55 19.86 -27.22
C THR A 461 -36.20 19.95 -26.53
N ALA A 462 -36.17 20.30 -25.24
CA ALA A 462 -34.95 20.34 -24.45
C ALA A 462 -34.37 18.94 -24.21
N ILE A 463 -35.22 17.98 -23.83
CA ILE A 463 -34.85 16.56 -23.68
C ILE A 463 -34.28 15.99 -24.99
N ASP A 464 -34.95 16.25 -26.12
CA ASP A 464 -34.55 15.72 -27.43
C ASP A 464 -33.19 16.27 -27.93
N ASN A 465 -32.64 17.30 -27.26
CA ASN A 465 -31.39 17.98 -27.66
C ASN A 465 -30.39 18.11 -26.50
N ASP A 466 -30.59 17.34 -25.43
CA ASP A 466 -29.71 17.28 -24.24
C ASP A 466 -29.49 18.65 -23.59
N ILE A 467 -30.58 19.42 -23.42
CA ILE A 467 -30.57 20.74 -22.79
C ILE A 467 -31.12 20.62 -21.37
N VAL A 468 -30.29 20.93 -20.37
CA VAL A 468 -30.68 20.97 -18.95
C VAL A 468 -31.29 22.33 -18.62
N ILE A 469 -32.52 22.36 -18.10
CA ILE A 469 -33.21 23.60 -17.76
C ILE A 469 -33.34 23.76 -16.25
N TYR A 470 -32.78 24.82 -15.71
CA TYR A 470 -33.07 25.31 -14.36
C TYR A 470 -34.12 26.41 -14.42
N THR A 471 -35.11 26.35 -13.53
CA THR A 471 -36.17 27.36 -13.46
C THR A 471 -36.21 28.03 -12.10
N VAL A 472 -36.32 29.34 -12.06
CA VAL A 472 -36.40 30.15 -10.84
C VAL A 472 -37.68 30.96 -10.85
N GLY A 473 -38.60 30.63 -9.95
CA GLY A 473 -39.86 31.32 -9.78
C GLY A 473 -39.84 32.28 -8.60
N VAL A 474 -40.16 33.56 -8.82
CA VAL A 474 -40.23 34.58 -7.77
C VAL A 474 -41.69 34.95 -7.47
N GLY A 475 -42.13 34.77 -6.23
CA GLY A 475 -43.47 35.13 -5.81
C GLY A 475 -44.54 34.18 -6.36
N SER A 476 -45.45 34.69 -7.19
CA SER A 476 -46.63 33.94 -7.66
C SER A 476 -46.46 33.44 -9.10
N VAL A 477 -46.05 32.20 -9.25
CA VAL A 477 -45.79 31.52 -10.54
C VAL A 477 -46.59 30.22 -10.68
N ASN A 478 -46.59 29.62 -11.87
CA ASN A 478 -47.09 28.25 -12.04
C ASN A 478 -46.01 27.23 -11.67
N VAL A 479 -45.92 26.90 -10.37
CA VAL A 479 -44.92 25.97 -9.82
C VAL A 479 -44.90 24.65 -10.59
N ASN A 480 -46.06 24.04 -10.83
CA ASN A 480 -46.14 22.75 -11.50
C ASN A 480 -45.52 22.77 -12.91
N ASP A 481 -45.76 23.83 -13.69
CA ASP A 481 -45.20 23.90 -15.04
C ASP A 481 -43.68 24.11 -15.00
N LEU A 482 -43.17 24.95 -14.11
CA LEU A 482 -41.73 25.21 -13.98
C LEU A 482 -40.96 23.99 -13.44
N THR A 483 -41.49 23.36 -12.39
CA THR A 483 -40.95 22.10 -11.84
C THR A 483 -40.90 21.01 -12.90
N ASN A 484 -42.02 20.79 -13.63
CA ASN A 484 -42.05 19.76 -14.67
C ASN A 484 -41.06 20.06 -15.81
N ILE A 485 -40.90 21.32 -16.22
CA ILE A 485 -39.90 21.68 -17.23
C ILE A 485 -38.50 21.32 -16.73
N ALA A 486 -38.13 21.80 -15.54
CA ALA A 486 -36.78 21.62 -15.01
C ALA A 486 -36.43 20.16 -14.75
N GLU A 487 -37.23 19.48 -13.92
CA GLU A 487 -36.94 18.11 -13.47
C GLU A 487 -36.97 17.11 -14.64
N SER A 488 -37.79 17.35 -15.66
CA SER A 488 -37.82 16.48 -16.86
C SER A 488 -36.57 16.54 -17.72
N THR A 489 -35.78 17.62 -17.57
CA THR A 489 -34.54 17.87 -18.31
C THR A 489 -33.28 17.58 -17.50
N GLY A 490 -33.42 17.04 -16.29
CA GLY A 490 -32.30 16.84 -15.36
C GLY A 490 -31.90 18.08 -14.55
N GLY A 491 -32.59 19.21 -14.73
CA GLY A 491 -32.38 20.43 -13.95
C GLY A 491 -33.30 20.52 -12.73
N ALA A 492 -33.21 21.62 -11.99
CA ALA A 492 -33.98 21.84 -10.77
C ALA A 492 -34.84 23.12 -10.79
N TYR A 493 -35.93 23.10 -10.02
CA TYR A 493 -36.77 24.27 -9.77
C TYR A 493 -36.42 24.94 -8.42
N TYR A 494 -36.17 26.24 -8.45
CA TYR A 494 -35.94 27.06 -7.26
C TYR A 494 -37.07 28.06 -7.07
N SER A 495 -37.48 28.24 -5.81
CA SER A 495 -38.54 29.15 -5.42
C SER A 495 -38.00 30.27 -4.54
N ALA A 496 -38.27 31.52 -4.92
CA ALA A 496 -38.02 32.70 -4.12
C ALA A 496 -39.35 33.34 -3.71
N SER A 497 -39.50 33.72 -2.44
CA SER A 497 -40.70 34.47 -2.02
C SER A 497 -40.67 35.90 -2.55
N ASN A 498 -39.47 36.46 -2.69
CA ASN A 498 -39.23 37.80 -3.19
C ASN A 498 -37.83 37.92 -3.83
N PHE A 499 -37.56 39.02 -4.53
CA PHE A 499 -36.31 39.19 -5.28
C PHE A 499 -35.04 39.27 -4.41
N SER A 500 -35.12 39.62 -3.13
CA SER A 500 -33.92 39.57 -2.27
C SER A 500 -33.51 38.14 -1.89
N ASP A 501 -34.39 37.15 -2.04
CA ASP A 501 -34.06 35.75 -1.79
C ASP A 501 -33.27 35.12 -2.96
N LEU A 502 -33.11 35.86 -4.08
CA LEU A 502 -32.42 35.35 -5.28
C LEU A 502 -30.93 35.14 -5.06
N GLU A 503 -30.27 35.92 -4.20
CA GLU A 503 -28.82 35.81 -3.97
C GLU A 503 -28.42 34.38 -3.61
N GLY A 504 -29.03 33.81 -2.57
CA GLY A 504 -28.77 32.42 -2.17
C GLY A 504 -29.29 31.35 -3.14
N ILE A 505 -30.11 31.70 -4.14
CA ILE A 505 -30.48 30.77 -5.22
C ILE A 505 -29.38 30.75 -6.30
N PHE A 506 -28.79 31.90 -6.60
CA PHE A 506 -27.69 31.98 -7.55
C PHE A 506 -26.44 31.27 -7.03
N ASP A 507 -26.17 31.35 -5.72
CA ASP A 507 -25.08 30.59 -5.09
C ASP A 507 -25.28 29.07 -5.28
N LYS A 508 -26.53 28.59 -5.16
CA LYS A 508 -26.86 27.17 -5.41
C LYS A 508 -26.74 26.79 -6.87
N LEU A 509 -27.22 27.64 -7.78
CA LEU A 509 -27.09 27.41 -9.21
C LEU A 509 -25.62 27.29 -9.64
N GLN A 510 -24.71 28.05 -9.03
CA GLN A 510 -23.28 27.92 -9.30
C GLN A 510 -22.75 26.54 -8.86
N VAL A 511 -23.11 26.09 -7.66
CA VAL A 511 -22.77 24.74 -7.17
C VAL A 511 -23.32 23.66 -8.09
N ASP A 512 -24.57 23.79 -8.52
CA ASP A 512 -25.21 22.80 -9.39
C ASP A 512 -24.56 22.76 -10.78
N ILE A 513 -24.01 23.87 -11.27
CA ILE A 513 -23.23 23.89 -12.52
C ILE A 513 -21.89 23.19 -12.33
N ASP A 514 -21.10 23.58 -11.31
CA ASP A 514 -19.80 22.97 -11.01
C ASP A 514 -19.92 21.46 -10.76
N LEU A 515 -21.07 20.97 -10.30
CA LEU A 515 -21.32 19.55 -10.10
C LEU A 515 -21.24 18.74 -11.40
N TYR A 516 -21.73 19.29 -12.53
CA TYR A 516 -21.73 18.65 -13.84
C TYR A 516 -20.57 19.14 -14.75
N ARG A 517 -19.56 19.80 -14.18
CA ARG A 517 -18.43 20.34 -14.93
C ARG A 517 -17.16 19.59 -14.62
N ASP A 518 -16.36 19.28 -15.64
CA ASP A 518 -15.00 18.78 -15.50
C ASP A 518 -14.13 19.59 -16.47
N SER A 519 -13.52 20.65 -15.95
CA SER A 519 -12.88 21.70 -16.77
C SER A 519 -11.57 21.25 -17.40
N ASP A 520 -10.88 20.27 -16.84
CA ASP A 520 -9.60 19.76 -17.33
C ASP A 520 -9.66 18.32 -17.87
N SER A 521 -10.83 17.69 -17.78
CA SER A 521 -11.17 16.40 -18.41
C SER A 521 -10.44 15.21 -17.81
N ASP A 522 -10.22 15.22 -16.51
CA ASP A 522 -9.59 14.11 -15.79
C ASP A 522 -10.59 13.06 -15.26
N GLY A 523 -11.89 13.37 -15.24
CA GLY A 523 -12.97 12.50 -14.75
C GLY A 523 -13.50 12.84 -13.36
N ILE A 524 -13.01 13.92 -12.74
CA ILE A 524 -13.53 14.47 -11.48
C ILE A 524 -14.23 15.79 -11.80
N SER A 525 -15.38 16.05 -11.16
CA SER A 525 -16.03 17.34 -11.37
C SER A 525 -15.42 18.44 -10.52
N ASP A 526 -15.38 19.65 -11.09
CA ASP A 526 -14.95 20.91 -10.46
C ASP A 526 -15.47 21.04 -9.01
N TYR A 527 -16.76 20.73 -8.81
CA TYR A 527 -17.39 20.78 -7.50
C TYR A 527 -16.62 19.94 -6.48
N HIS A 528 -16.32 18.69 -6.83
CA HIS A 528 -15.71 17.76 -5.92
C HIS A 528 -14.25 18.08 -5.66
N GLU A 529 -13.48 18.43 -6.68
CA GLU A 529 -12.10 18.87 -6.48
C GLU A 529 -12.02 20.10 -5.59
N LYS A 530 -12.91 21.09 -5.80
CA LYS A 530 -13.02 22.26 -4.90
C LYS A 530 -13.37 21.85 -3.48
N LYS A 531 -14.19 20.81 -3.27
CA LYS A 531 -14.47 20.26 -1.93
C LYS A 531 -13.27 19.55 -1.33
N ILE A 532 -12.51 18.80 -2.11
CA ILE A 532 -11.28 18.14 -1.65
C ILE A 532 -10.23 19.21 -1.29
N ALA A 533 -10.00 20.18 -2.17
CA ALA A 533 -9.06 21.30 -1.97
C ALA A 533 -9.43 22.22 -0.80
N ALA A 534 -10.71 22.29 -0.43
CA ALA A 534 -11.17 22.96 0.78
C ALA A 534 -11.03 22.10 2.04
N GLY A 535 -10.67 20.82 1.90
CA GLY A 535 -10.64 19.82 2.96
C GLY A 535 -12.03 19.46 3.47
N GLU A 536 -13.09 19.65 2.68
CA GLU A 536 -14.48 19.36 3.04
C GLU A 536 -14.92 17.96 2.60
N LEU A 537 -14.40 17.47 1.46
CA LEU A 537 -14.49 16.06 1.06
C LEU A 537 -13.27 15.32 1.61
N LYS A 538 -13.50 14.22 2.33
CA LYS A 538 -12.51 13.49 3.13
C LYS A 538 -12.29 12.09 2.58
N LEU A 539 -11.23 11.42 3.04
CA LEU A 539 -11.05 9.98 2.88
C LEU A 539 -12.12 9.22 3.67
N GLY A 540 -12.28 7.92 3.40
CA GLY A 540 -13.21 7.07 4.17
C GLY A 540 -12.80 6.88 5.64
N THR A 541 -11.63 7.39 6.03
CA THR A 541 -11.18 7.54 7.41
C THR A 541 -11.57 8.88 8.06
N GLY A 542 -12.32 9.73 7.35
CA GLY A 542 -12.67 11.09 7.79
C GLY A 542 -11.51 12.09 7.80
N ALA A 543 -10.27 11.63 7.61
CA ALA A 543 -9.10 12.48 7.45
C ALA A 543 -9.14 13.20 6.09
N PRO A 544 -8.61 14.43 5.98
CA PRO A 544 -8.34 15.00 4.66
C PRO A 544 -7.21 14.22 3.98
N MET A 545 -7.28 14.10 2.65
CA MET A 545 -6.17 13.60 1.84
C MET A 545 -4.91 14.43 2.09
N MET A 546 -3.72 13.83 2.05
CA MET A 546 -2.48 14.60 2.18
C MET A 546 -2.31 15.56 0.99
N HIS A 547 -1.83 16.78 1.25
CA HIS A 547 -1.65 17.81 0.21
C HIS A 547 -2.91 18.17 -0.60
N PHE A 548 -4.10 17.92 -0.05
CA PHE A 548 -5.39 18.21 -0.68
C PHE A 548 -5.50 19.62 -1.27
N ASP A 549 -4.83 20.62 -0.68
CA ASP A 549 -4.84 22.01 -1.12
C ASP A 549 -4.12 22.27 -2.46
N LYS A 550 -3.38 21.27 -2.98
CA LYS A 550 -2.72 21.34 -4.28
C LYS A 550 -3.61 20.88 -5.44
N LEU A 551 -4.61 20.04 -5.17
CA LEU A 551 -5.55 19.55 -6.18
C LEU A 551 -6.22 20.74 -6.90
N ASN A 552 -6.25 20.68 -8.22
CA ASN A 552 -6.63 21.83 -9.03
C ASN A 552 -7.44 21.46 -10.27
N HIS A 553 -8.75 21.73 -10.21
CA HIS A 553 -9.76 21.64 -11.27
C HIS A 553 -9.50 22.31 -12.62
N LEU A 554 -8.32 22.87 -12.85
CA LEU A 554 -7.90 23.44 -14.13
C LEU A 554 -6.62 22.77 -14.66
N ASN A 555 -6.14 21.73 -13.98
CA ASN A 555 -4.93 21.00 -14.27
C ASN A 555 -5.18 19.50 -14.07
N PRO A 556 -5.31 18.72 -15.14
CA PRO A 556 -5.81 17.34 -15.06
C PRO A 556 -4.82 16.34 -14.49
N ASP A 557 -3.62 16.80 -14.09
CA ASP A 557 -2.49 16.05 -13.56
C ASP A 557 -1.80 17.01 -12.57
N SER A 558 -2.36 17.04 -11.36
CA SER A 558 -2.12 18.08 -10.35
C SER A 558 -0.71 18.05 -9.78
N ASP A 559 -0.08 16.88 -9.71
CA ASP A 559 1.31 16.71 -9.27
C ASP A 559 2.32 16.54 -10.41
N GLY A 560 1.89 16.20 -11.62
CA GLY A 560 2.73 16.17 -12.81
C GLY A 560 3.46 14.84 -13.02
N ASP A 561 3.02 13.77 -12.37
CA ASP A 561 3.60 12.43 -12.51
C ASP A 561 3.18 11.76 -13.83
N GLY A 562 2.10 12.23 -14.47
CA GLY A 562 1.60 11.75 -15.76
C GLY A 562 0.40 10.81 -15.68
N LEU A 563 -0.10 10.49 -14.48
CA LEU A 563 -1.48 10.05 -14.26
C LEU A 563 -2.39 11.28 -14.21
N LEU A 564 -3.66 11.10 -14.59
CA LEU A 564 -4.66 12.16 -14.40
C LEU A 564 -5.31 12.02 -13.04
N ASP A 565 -5.72 13.12 -12.39
CA ASP A 565 -6.24 13.06 -11.01
C ASP A 565 -7.43 12.08 -10.89
N GLY A 566 -8.31 12.02 -11.91
CA GLY A 566 -9.43 11.06 -11.96
C GLY A 566 -9.07 9.61 -12.31
N GLN A 567 -7.82 9.33 -12.71
CA GLN A 567 -7.26 7.97 -12.74
C GLN A 567 -6.73 7.55 -11.39
N GLU A 568 -6.25 8.50 -10.61
CA GLU A 568 -5.65 8.31 -9.30
C GLU A 568 -6.68 8.25 -8.18
N MET A 569 -7.83 8.90 -8.33
CA MET A 569 -8.89 8.84 -7.33
C MET A 569 -10.30 8.78 -7.92
N LYS A 570 -11.24 8.35 -7.09
CA LYS A 570 -12.68 8.39 -7.36
C LYS A 570 -13.45 8.80 -6.13
N ILE A 571 -14.71 9.18 -6.34
CA ILE A 571 -15.62 9.52 -5.24
C ILE A 571 -16.59 8.39 -5.06
N LYS A 572 -16.57 7.78 -3.88
CA LYS A 572 -17.47 6.70 -3.49
C LYS A 572 -18.43 7.18 -2.42
N SER A 573 -19.43 6.36 -2.13
CA SER A 573 -20.37 6.60 -1.04
C SER A 573 -20.48 5.40 -0.13
N GLN A 574 -20.75 5.65 1.15
CA GLN A 574 -21.10 4.61 2.12
C GLN A 574 -22.29 5.04 2.99
N THR A 575 -23.16 4.08 3.29
CA THR A 575 -24.31 4.35 4.17
C THR A 575 -23.93 4.19 5.64
N VAL A 576 -23.84 5.31 6.36
CA VAL A 576 -23.51 5.37 7.79
C VAL A 576 -24.70 5.93 8.55
N GLN A 577 -25.19 5.19 9.56
CA GLN A 577 -26.36 5.58 10.37
C GLN A 577 -27.62 5.95 9.56
N GLY A 578 -27.81 5.32 8.39
CA GLY A 578 -28.94 5.57 7.49
C GLY A 578 -28.85 6.86 6.67
N LYS A 579 -27.67 7.50 6.66
CA LYS A 579 -27.33 8.61 5.77
C LYS A 579 -26.20 8.17 4.83
N GLU A 580 -26.21 8.72 3.63
CA GLU A 580 -25.14 8.51 2.67
C GLU A 580 -24.00 9.51 2.96
N VAL A 581 -22.77 9.01 3.01
CA VAL A 581 -21.53 9.78 3.20
C VAL A 581 -20.68 9.57 1.97
N PHE A 582 -20.27 10.67 1.32
CA PHE A 582 -19.36 10.62 0.17
C PHE A 582 -17.93 10.84 0.64
N TYR A 583 -17.00 10.09 0.05
CA TYR A 583 -15.58 10.13 0.42
C TYR A 583 -14.69 9.92 -0.82
N SER A 584 -13.46 10.41 -0.73
CA SER A 584 -12.41 10.18 -1.71
C SER A 584 -11.83 8.78 -1.52
N TYR A 585 -11.87 7.98 -2.57
CA TYR A 585 -11.25 6.67 -2.71
C TYR A 585 -10.01 6.83 -3.59
N LEU A 586 -8.86 6.36 -3.12
CA LEU A 586 -7.57 6.55 -3.78
C LEU A 586 -7.10 5.26 -4.45
N TYR A 587 -6.50 5.40 -5.61
CA TYR A 587 -5.58 4.44 -6.25
C TYR A 587 -4.13 4.92 -6.06
N SER A 588 -3.94 6.24 -6.08
CA SER A 588 -2.78 7.02 -5.64
C SER A 588 -3.29 8.40 -5.15
N ASN A 589 -2.41 9.27 -4.68
CA ASN A 589 -2.72 10.62 -4.22
C ASN A 589 -2.40 11.64 -5.32
N PRO A 590 -3.41 12.26 -5.97
CA PRO A 590 -3.25 13.20 -7.10
C PRO A 590 -2.67 14.56 -6.72
N SER A 591 -1.87 14.64 -5.67
CA SER A 591 -1.23 15.85 -5.18
C SER A 591 0.20 15.57 -4.73
N MET A 592 0.69 14.37 -5.03
CA MET A 592 1.97 13.80 -4.65
C MET A 592 2.45 12.86 -5.76
N GLU A 593 3.54 13.23 -6.44
CA GLU A 593 4.13 12.40 -7.52
C GLU A 593 4.55 10.98 -7.04
N ASP A 594 4.69 10.80 -5.73
CA ASP A 594 5.09 9.57 -5.03
C ASP A 594 4.28 9.54 -3.73
N SER A 595 3.22 8.75 -3.74
CA SER A 595 2.14 8.78 -2.75
C SER A 595 2.53 8.18 -1.40
N ASP A 596 3.25 7.07 -1.39
CA ASP A 596 3.72 6.39 -0.18
C ASP A 596 5.15 6.79 0.22
N SER A 597 5.82 7.59 -0.61
CA SER A 597 7.15 8.14 -0.36
C SER A 597 8.28 7.10 -0.33
N ASP A 598 8.11 5.99 -1.06
CA ASP A 598 9.15 4.97 -1.21
C ASP A 598 10.19 5.32 -2.30
N GLY A 599 9.94 6.34 -3.11
CA GLY A 599 10.84 6.82 -4.17
C GLY A 599 10.54 6.32 -5.58
N LEU A 600 9.48 5.53 -5.77
CA LEU A 600 8.85 5.26 -7.06
C LEU A 600 7.73 6.27 -7.31
N LEU A 601 7.55 6.68 -8.57
CA LEU A 601 6.42 7.53 -8.93
C LEU A 601 5.16 6.68 -9.07
N ASP A 602 3.98 7.25 -8.80
CA ASP A 602 2.72 6.50 -8.81
C ASP A 602 2.40 5.88 -10.18
N ASN A 603 2.79 6.55 -11.27
CA ASN A 603 2.69 6.03 -12.63
C ASN A 603 3.61 4.82 -12.95
N GLU A 604 4.62 4.57 -12.12
CA GLU A 604 5.65 3.54 -12.24
C GLU A 604 5.51 2.47 -11.16
N ASP A 605 4.77 2.75 -10.08
CA ASP A 605 4.56 1.87 -8.94
C ASP A 605 3.32 0.97 -9.12
N PRO A 606 3.44 -0.36 -9.04
CA PRO A 606 2.29 -1.26 -8.99
C PRO A 606 1.46 -1.16 -7.70
N THR A 607 1.99 -0.57 -6.63
CA THR A 607 1.34 -0.44 -5.31
C THR A 607 1.42 0.98 -4.71
N PRO A 608 0.90 2.04 -5.39
CA PRO A 608 1.13 3.46 -5.04
C PRO A 608 0.67 3.95 -3.66
N LEU A 609 0.10 3.08 -2.84
CA LEU A 609 -0.42 3.43 -1.52
C LEU A 609 0.22 2.59 -0.41
N ILE A 610 1.19 1.74 -0.74
CA ILE A 610 1.80 0.77 0.16
C ILE A 610 3.31 0.77 -0.10
N GLU A 611 4.05 1.35 0.85
CA GLU A 611 5.50 1.51 0.78
C GLU A 611 6.19 0.24 0.25
N HIS A 612 6.83 0.36 -0.91
CA HIS A 612 7.49 -0.76 -1.55
C HIS A 612 8.71 -1.21 -0.73
N ASP A 613 8.71 -2.48 -0.31
CA ASP A 613 9.84 -3.03 0.43
C ASP A 613 11.03 -3.28 -0.52
N HIS A 614 11.94 -2.30 -0.57
CA HIS A 614 13.18 -2.32 -1.35
C HIS A 614 14.08 -3.54 -1.11
N ARG A 615 13.85 -4.33 -0.04
CA ARG A 615 14.59 -5.59 0.20
C ARG A 615 14.30 -6.64 -0.87
N PHE A 616 13.13 -6.59 -1.50
CA PHE A 616 12.70 -7.57 -2.51
C PHE A 616 13.06 -7.17 -3.95
N GLU A 617 13.62 -5.98 -4.16
CA GLU A 617 13.81 -5.38 -5.49
C GLU A 617 15.26 -5.33 -6.00
N ARG A 618 16.17 -6.16 -5.45
CA ARG A 618 17.49 -6.37 -6.10
C ARG A 618 17.42 -7.24 -7.36
N ILE A 619 16.32 -7.23 -8.10
CA ILE A 619 16.18 -7.90 -9.38
C ILE A 619 15.25 -7.13 -10.33
N PHE A 620 15.51 -5.84 -10.65
CA PHE A 620 15.42 -5.27 -12.01
C PHE A 620 15.47 -3.73 -12.00
N ASP A 621 16.64 -3.14 -12.31
CA ASP A 621 16.68 -1.88 -13.09
C ASP A 621 17.88 -1.93 -14.07
N PRO A 622 17.65 -1.92 -15.40
CA PRO A 622 18.72 -1.87 -16.39
C PRO A 622 19.45 -0.50 -16.47
N ASN A 623 18.97 0.56 -15.80
CA ASN A 623 19.49 1.92 -15.93
C ASN A 623 20.05 2.55 -14.64
N PHE A 624 19.67 2.14 -13.43
CA PHE A 624 20.41 2.49 -12.20
C PHE A 624 21.51 1.47 -11.88
N ARG A 625 22.75 1.95 -11.87
CA ARG A 625 23.88 1.28 -11.21
C ARG A 625 24.10 1.93 -9.84
N PRO A 626 23.83 1.26 -8.70
CA PRO A 626 24.35 1.71 -7.43
C PRO A 626 25.85 1.44 -7.38
N VAL A 627 26.63 2.49 -7.12
CA VAL A 627 28.05 2.39 -6.82
C VAL A 627 28.18 1.94 -5.37
N ASN A 628 28.04 0.64 -5.11
CA ASN A 628 28.65 0.04 -3.92
C ASN A 628 30.02 -0.53 -4.36
N SER A 629 31.09 -0.05 -3.72
CA SER A 629 32.47 -0.50 -3.97
C SER A 629 32.63 -2.01 -3.81
N ASP A 630 31.78 -2.63 -2.99
CA ASP A 630 31.88 -4.05 -2.63
C ASP A 630 31.21 -4.95 -3.67
N ILE A 631 30.27 -4.41 -4.45
CA ILE A 631 29.68 -5.11 -5.61
C ILE A 631 30.59 -4.95 -6.84
N ALA A 632 31.34 -3.85 -6.95
CA ALA A 632 32.32 -3.68 -8.03
C ALA A 632 33.47 -4.69 -7.93
N SER A 633 33.89 -5.09 -6.72
CA SER A 633 34.87 -6.16 -6.50
C SER A 633 34.30 -7.53 -6.85
N LEU A 634 33.05 -7.83 -6.46
CA LEU A 634 32.37 -9.09 -6.81
C LEU A 634 32.12 -9.22 -8.32
N GLN A 635 31.72 -8.13 -8.99
CA GLN A 635 31.53 -8.10 -10.44
C GLN A 635 32.86 -8.15 -11.19
N ALA A 636 33.91 -7.50 -10.70
CA ALA A 636 35.26 -7.59 -11.27
C ALA A 636 35.82 -9.02 -11.16
N ASN A 637 35.52 -9.74 -10.07
CA ASN A 637 35.87 -11.14 -9.89
C ASN A 637 35.07 -12.04 -10.84
N SER A 638 33.78 -11.77 -11.06
CA SER A 638 32.94 -12.50 -12.03
C SER A 638 33.38 -12.27 -13.49
N ASP A 639 33.69 -11.02 -13.86
CA ASP A 639 34.13 -10.64 -15.21
C ASP A 639 35.57 -11.09 -15.51
N HIS A 640 36.39 -11.39 -14.48
CA HIS A 640 37.71 -12.02 -14.66
C HIS A 640 37.60 -13.51 -15.01
N VAL A 641 36.55 -14.19 -14.55
CA VAL A 641 36.35 -15.64 -14.71
C VAL A 641 35.84 -16.01 -16.12
N TYR A 642 35.13 -15.13 -16.83
CA TYR A 642 34.57 -15.42 -18.16
C TYR A 642 35.20 -14.63 -19.30
N ASN A 643 36.52 -14.80 -19.47
CA ASN A 643 37.22 -14.30 -20.65
C ASN A 643 36.99 -15.23 -21.86
N THR A 644 35.85 -15.11 -22.54
CA THR A 644 35.65 -15.78 -23.84
C THR A 644 35.60 -14.79 -25.00
N GLU A 645 36.67 -14.85 -25.79
CA GLU A 645 36.80 -14.23 -27.09
C GLU A 645 35.68 -14.69 -28.04
N LYS A 646 34.57 -13.93 -28.16
CA LYS A 646 33.68 -13.93 -29.33
C LYS A 646 32.72 -12.73 -29.33
N ALA A 647 32.96 -11.80 -30.24
CA ALA A 647 32.05 -10.69 -30.52
C ALA A 647 30.77 -11.19 -31.23
N GLY A 648 29.61 -10.83 -30.69
CA GLY A 648 28.33 -10.84 -31.40
C GLY A 648 27.28 -11.75 -30.79
N PHE A 649 26.54 -11.26 -29.80
CA PHE A 649 25.15 -11.62 -29.52
C PHE A 649 24.49 -10.49 -28.70
N ASN A 650 24.45 -9.28 -29.26
CA ASN A 650 23.55 -8.21 -28.82
C ASN A 650 22.67 -7.85 -30.02
N ASP A 651 21.44 -8.33 -30.01
CA ASP A 651 20.26 -7.78 -30.69
C ASP A 651 19.20 -8.89 -30.69
N TYR A 652 18.28 -8.92 -29.70
CA TYR A 652 16.95 -9.51 -29.86
C TYR A 652 16.07 -9.22 -28.63
N TRP A 653 15.65 -7.98 -28.41
CA TRP A 653 14.43 -7.69 -27.64
C TRP A 653 13.77 -6.39 -28.12
N ILE A 654 12.89 -6.49 -29.12
CA ILE A 654 11.76 -5.58 -29.32
C ILE A 654 10.54 -6.42 -29.76
N HIS A 655 9.43 -6.19 -29.03
CA HIS A 655 8.03 -6.59 -29.28
C HIS A 655 7.56 -8.00 -28.95
N GLY A 656 6.58 -8.07 -28.03
CA GLY A 656 5.52 -9.08 -28.02
C GLY A 656 4.97 -9.35 -26.63
N LYS A 657 3.68 -9.09 -26.43
CA LYS A 657 2.88 -9.37 -25.23
C LYS A 657 3.07 -10.79 -24.66
N THR A 658 2.88 -10.90 -23.34
CA THR A 658 2.50 -12.09 -22.55
C THR A 658 3.46 -13.28 -22.58
N SER A 659 4.40 -13.32 -21.63
CA SER A 659 4.90 -14.51 -20.90
C SER A 659 6.26 -14.19 -20.27
N ALA A 660 6.32 -14.13 -18.94
CA ALA A 660 7.59 -14.10 -18.22
C ALA A 660 8.09 -15.55 -18.08
N THR A 661 9.21 -15.87 -18.70
CA THR A 661 9.92 -17.14 -18.49
C THR A 661 10.94 -16.91 -17.39
N ILE A 662 10.66 -17.37 -16.17
CA ILE A 662 11.65 -17.35 -15.08
C ILE A 662 12.60 -18.54 -15.30
N THR A 663 13.84 -18.25 -15.69
CA THR A 663 14.95 -19.21 -15.67
C THR A 663 15.79 -18.94 -14.44
N GLY A 664 15.76 -19.89 -13.50
CA GLY A 664 16.27 -19.72 -12.15
C GLY A 664 17.80 -19.74 -12.00
N GLY A 665 18.20 -19.11 -10.91
CA GLY A 665 19.40 -19.29 -10.12
C GLY A 665 19.23 -18.36 -8.92
N TYR A 666 19.34 -18.88 -7.69
CA TYR A 666 19.24 -18.19 -6.39
C TYR A 666 17.91 -18.20 -5.58
N ILE A 667 16.83 -18.86 -6.00
CA ILE A 667 15.61 -18.98 -5.15
C ILE A 667 15.70 -20.16 -4.14
N ALA A 668 16.72 -21.02 -4.25
CA ALA A 668 16.75 -22.29 -3.51
C ALA A 668 17.29 -22.22 -2.07
N SER A 669 17.55 -21.04 -1.50
CA SER A 669 18.21 -20.92 -0.18
C SER A 669 17.53 -19.99 0.82
N MET A 670 16.26 -19.61 0.65
CA MET A 670 15.56 -18.74 1.61
C MET A 670 14.15 -19.25 1.90
N ARG A 671 13.91 -19.74 3.13
CA ARG A 671 12.57 -20.11 3.64
C ARG A 671 11.55 -18.95 3.48
N GLN A 672 12.00 -17.71 3.56
CA GLN A 672 11.17 -16.50 3.44
C GLN A 672 10.75 -16.17 1.99
N SER A 673 11.42 -16.73 0.97
CA SER A 673 11.13 -16.42 -0.44
C SER A 673 9.91 -17.16 -1.01
N ALA A 674 9.45 -18.23 -0.36
CA ALA A 674 8.26 -18.96 -0.77
C ALA A 674 6.97 -18.17 -0.48
N SER A 675 6.94 -17.40 0.61
CA SER A 675 5.80 -16.55 0.97
C SER A 675 5.65 -15.37 0.01
N ALA A 676 6.74 -14.65 -0.29
CA ALA A 676 6.74 -13.55 -1.25
C ALA A 676 6.38 -14.01 -2.68
N LEU A 677 6.87 -15.18 -3.11
CA LEU A 677 6.51 -15.77 -4.40
C LEU A 677 5.04 -16.24 -4.43
N SER A 678 4.53 -16.81 -3.34
CA SER A 678 3.12 -17.20 -3.18
C SER A 678 2.19 -15.98 -3.22
N HIS A 679 2.59 -14.87 -2.61
CA HIS A 679 1.86 -13.60 -2.63
C HIS A 679 1.86 -12.96 -4.03
N PHE A 680 3.02 -12.92 -4.70
CA PHE A 680 3.18 -12.45 -6.08
C PHE A 680 2.37 -13.26 -7.10
N LEU A 681 2.28 -14.59 -6.93
CA LEU A 681 1.54 -15.49 -7.82
C LEU A 681 0.01 -15.45 -7.59
N LYS A 682 -0.46 -15.15 -6.37
CA LYS A 682 -1.91 -15.00 -6.07
C LYS A 682 -2.52 -13.75 -6.69
N ASN A 683 -1.76 -12.66 -6.84
CA ASN A 683 -2.30 -11.35 -7.23
C ASN A 683 -2.23 -11.03 -8.73
N THR A 684 -1.56 -11.85 -9.55
CA THR A 684 -1.28 -11.54 -10.97
C THR A 684 -2.15 -12.31 -11.98
N GLY A 685 -2.88 -13.36 -11.56
CA GLY A 685 -3.94 -14.00 -12.36
C GLY A 685 -3.52 -14.70 -13.66
N ASP A 686 -2.23 -14.90 -13.93
CA ASP A 686 -1.71 -15.37 -15.22
C ASP A 686 -1.27 -16.86 -15.25
N LEU A 687 -1.17 -17.42 -16.46
CA LEU A 687 -0.82 -18.82 -16.73
C LEU A 687 0.71 -19.03 -16.80
N TYR A 688 1.28 -19.85 -15.90
CA TYR A 688 2.71 -20.14 -15.85
C TYR A 688 3.08 -21.52 -16.44
N THR A 689 4.25 -21.63 -17.07
CA THR A 689 4.84 -22.90 -17.55
C THR A 689 6.23 -23.08 -16.95
N ILE A 690 6.47 -24.19 -16.26
CA ILE A 690 7.75 -24.52 -15.60
C ILE A 690 8.36 -25.76 -16.27
N ASP A 691 9.64 -25.69 -16.66
CA ASP A 691 10.40 -26.82 -17.22
C ASP A 691 11.15 -27.58 -16.10
N ALA A 692 10.45 -28.53 -15.49
CA ALA A 692 10.97 -29.31 -14.35
C ALA A 692 12.23 -30.14 -14.71
N LYS A 693 12.37 -30.59 -15.96
CA LYS A 693 13.53 -31.37 -16.39
C LYS A 693 14.82 -30.55 -16.40
N LYS A 694 14.73 -29.23 -16.58
CA LYS A 694 15.90 -28.36 -16.58
C LYS A 694 16.37 -28.03 -15.16
N LEU A 695 15.44 -27.85 -14.22
CA LEU A 695 15.70 -27.63 -12.80
C LEU A 695 16.39 -28.82 -12.12
N ILE A 696 15.92 -30.04 -12.37
CA ILE A 696 16.46 -31.27 -11.77
C ILE A 696 17.92 -31.53 -12.21
N ASN A 697 18.30 -31.12 -13.43
CA ASN A 697 19.62 -31.43 -13.98
C ASN A 697 20.73 -30.44 -13.56
N GLN A 698 20.41 -29.38 -12.79
CA GLN A 698 21.37 -28.30 -12.45
C GLN A 698 21.71 -28.18 -10.95
N SER A 699 21.07 -28.95 -10.07
CA SER A 699 21.41 -28.99 -8.64
C SER A 699 21.15 -30.37 -8.05
N SER A 700 22.15 -30.95 -7.38
CA SER A 700 22.04 -32.27 -6.72
C SER A 700 21.14 -32.28 -5.49
N ASN A 701 20.82 -31.11 -4.92
CA ASN A 701 19.93 -30.98 -3.75
C ASN A 701 18.50 -30.59 -4.14
N ALA A 702 18.19 -30.46 -5.44
CA ALA A 702 16.86 -30.08 -5.89
C ALA A 702 15.83 -31.21 -5.74
N GLU A 703 16.26 -32.48 -5.66
CA GLU A 703 15.34 -33.62 -5.64
C GLU A 703 14.53 -33.72 -4.33
N ASP A 704 15.11 -33.29 -3.20
CA ASP A 704 14.51 -33.41 -1.86
C ASP A 704 13.49 -32.30 -1.53
N HIS A 705 13.61 -31.13 -2.15
CA HIS A 705 12.73 -29.97 -1.89
C HIS A 705 11.75 -29.66 -3.04
N LEU A 706 11.93 -30.30 -4.20
CA LEU A 706 11.06 -30.11 -5.37
C LEU A 706 9.60 -30.47 -5.06
N TYR A 707 9.37 -31.56 -4.31
CA TYR A 707 8.01 -32.01 -3.99
C TYR A 707 7.28 -31.10 -2.99
N LYS A 708 7.99 -30.51 -2.02
CA LYS A 708 7.43 -29.56 -1.05
C LYS A 708 7.05 -28.25 -1.76
N ASN A 709 7.97 -27.70 -2.53
CA ASN A 709 7.75 -26.47 -3.31
C ASN A 709 6.66 -26.65 -4.40
N LEU A 710 6.58 -27.81 -5.07
CA LEU A 710 5.49 -28.08 -6.02
C LEU A 710 4.13 -28.21 -5.33
N ASN A 711 4.06 -28.75 -4.12
CA ASN A 711 2.81 -28.86 -3.36
C ASN A 711 2.29 -27.49 -2.95
N ASP A 712 3.19 -26.60 -2.50
CA ASP A 712 2.83 -25.23 -2.11
C ASP A 712 2.36 -24.41 -3.32
N MET A 713 3.01 -24.60 -4.48
CA MET A 713 2.60 -23.97 -5.76
C MET A 713 1.30 -24.56 -6.34
N LEU A 714 1.06 -25.86 -6.17
CA LEU A 714 -0.19 -26.53 -6.60
C LEU A 714 -1.39 -26.11 -5.74
N SER A 715 -1.16 -25.82 -4.46
CA SER A 715 -2.19 -25.37 -3.53
C SER A 715 -2.62 -23.92 -3.80
N ALA A 716 -1.76 -23.13 -4.47
CA ALA A 716 -1.96 -21.70 -4.72
C ALA A 716 -2.49 -21.34 -6.12
N SER A 717 -2.71 -22.30 -7.04
CA SER A 717 -3.14 -21.99 -8.43
C SER A 717 -4.38 -22.75 -8.90
N GLU A 718 -5.32 -22.07 -9.58
CA GLU A 718 -6.53 -22.69 -10.14
C GLU A 718 -6.29 -23.47 -11.45
N ALA A 719 -5.18 -23.22 -12.18
CA ALA A 719 -4.82 -23.96 -13.40
C ALA A 719 -3.32 -23.89 -13.73
N MET A 720 -2.57 -24.96 -13.44
CA MET A 720 -1.16 -25.10 -13.83
C MET A 720 -1.01 -26.14 -14.97
N VAL A 721 -0.20 -25.85 -15.99
CA VAL A 721 0.17 -26.81 -17.05
C VAL A 721 1.65 -27.16 -16.91
N MET A 722 1.93 -28.40 -16.49
CA MET A 722 3.29 -28.96 -16.54
C MET A 722 3.56 -29.57 -17.91
N ASP A 723 4.64 -29.15 -18.58
CA ASP A 723 5.22 -29.89 -19.70
C ASP A 723 6.51 -30.56 -19.23
N GLY A 724 6.47 -31.91 -19.13
CA GLY A 724 7.69 -32.71 -18.99
C GLY A 724 7.69 -33.76 -17.90
#